data_AF-A0AAW0GNQ3-F1
#
_entry.id   AF-A0AAW0GNQ3-F1
#
_cell.length_a   1.000
_cell.length_b   1.000
_cell.length_c   1.000
_cell.angle_alpha   90.00
_cell.angle_beta   90.00
_cell.angle_gamma   90.00
#
_symmetry.space_group_name_H-M   'P 1'
#
loop_
_entity.id
_entity.type
_entity.pdbx_description
1 polymer ?
#
loop_
_entity_poly.entity_id
_entity_poly.type
_entity_poly.pdbx_seq_one_letter_code
_entity_poly.pdbx_strand_id
1 'polypeptide(L)'
;MHKQFTTDDRYLYWSVFSAVLQANDVATPETMRPILYKLALRLIAAGSTPSYVNPDRFFVHLLVLRELEQFDDAAKLLDHEIGQRICQTSLVCDELRRDIAKLRGRSKDEGELALKRISEKKDRNWLEFLSVLDATFYDITSSSDTASDEIKASVSEQITKARQVFTDAATEDGPKDRSGLLALLELEKRTKSHGLTSDAPDLRSQAENYFTQFGDKACCYEDLQPYVAFEGDDRTQWTSFLEAFKPFTHTESLQRSINVHKLIRYTLSSDELTPELETVRAEEYVKNYLEALKFSADLPDTELQPADDFALLAGHAYVSLWKLTNEESHLQSAVAILEYASARSKQSYKIRLLLIRLYHLLGAPSLALEIYRLMNIKQVQTDTLSHLVLSRAAMWSLAPLGDITYMSECMESSQIYMANSTETAEYIARAFSTERYSQIIDFIEFEDRLDNSLQRDLMKVEHVRMRVAHEVLNAELVDMELIELKFIFDRIHHDNRDFEIIPNYQPQGQPSLNDQTLSFKLPGAGWLSAYLKMYIRVFQQASDLDDSVEDKLLIGDRPKPSNDPENQQPLRERLVKKRDDEIEDLTEDEKLFYEYASALAEWLSPYHDYVRPPPSALLAEAAKANDLKPGHPLKTLAQEANGSTNGHSKKTEEPPAIKEPPELVTKFFDDIKARFDKAVTDKALPSELLHIVAIAQEAYLLFALETIRFKQSSVIKQHRLGQLAQSFKDIRTKASSALTDVSAVLAKMGQQLGTADGRKAFVEASSSIQTSSGFDHDFVLNVAKKATDARKQVFDGIAKGLAKVVKNHS
;
A
#
# COMPACT_ATOMS: atom_id res chain seq x y z
N MET A 1 -32.77 -12.59 22.50
CA MET A 1 -33.90 -11.92 21.81
C MET A 1 -34.89 -12.91 21.18
N HIS A 2 -34.48 -13.83 20.29
CA HIS A 2 -35.43 -14.75 19.63
C HIS A 2 -36.37 -15.52 20.60
N LYS A 3 -35.85 -16.05 21.72
CA LYS A 3 -36.67 -16.75 22.74
C LYS A 3 -37.75 -15.87 23.40
N GLN A 4 -37.57 -14.55 23.42
CA GLN A 4 -38.49 -13.59 24.03
C GLN A 4 -39.48 -13.01 23.01
N PHE A 5 -39.06 -12.88 21.74
CA PHE A 5 -39.85 -12.32 20.65
C PHE A 5 -40.07 -13.36 19.56
N THR A 6 -40.85 -14.39 19.88
CA THR A 6 -41.02 -15.60 19.03
C THR A 6 -41.84 -15.36 17.77
N THR A 7 -42.58 -14.25 17.67
CA THR A 7 -43.41 -13.88 16.52
C THR A 7 -42.67 -13.05 15.47
N ASP A 8 -41.47 -12.56 15.78
CA ASP A 8 -40.67 -11.74 14.88
C ASP A 8 -39.46 -12.53 14.39
N ASP A 9 -39.59 -13.06 13.17
CA ASP A 9 -38.55 -13.85 12.50
C ASP A 9 -37.24 -13.06 12.32
N ARG A 10 -37.22 -11.72 12.47
CA ARG A 10 -35.98 -10.93 12.44
C ARG A 10 -34.97 -11.39 13.46
N TYR A 11 -35.42 -11.60 14.70
CA TYR A 11 -34.53 -12.03 15.78
C TYR A 11 -34.05 -13.48 15.59
N LEU A 12 -34.83 -14.31 14.88
CA LEU A 12 -34.39 -15.63 14.43
C LEU A 12 -33.26 -15.49 13.41
N TYR A 13 -33.43 -14.67 12.38
CA TYR A 13 -32.41 -14.45 11.36
C TYR A 13 -31.16 -13.74 11.90
N TRP A 14 -31.26 -12.89 12.93
CA TRP A 14 -30.07 -12.42 13.65
C TRP A 14 -29.30 -13.59 14.26
N SER A 15 -30.00 -14.56 14.86
CA SER A 15 -29.35 -15.76 15.41
C SER A 15 -28.75 -16.65 14.33
N VAL A 16 -29.45 -16.81 13.19
CA VAL A 16 -28.93 -17.54 12.00
C VAL A 16 -27.64 -16.90 11.53
N PHE A 17 -27.65 -15.59 11.29
CA PHE A 17 -26.52 -14.90 10.71
C PHE A 17 -25.36 -14.75 11.70
N SER A 18 -25.61 -14.60 13.00
CA SER A 18 -24.55 -14.69 14.01
C SER A 18 -23.87 -16.06 14.02
N ALA A 19 -24.61 -17.16 13.76
CA ALA A 19 -24.00 -18.48 13.61
C ALA A 19 -23.14 -18.58 12.34
N VAL A 20 -23.57 -17.95 11.24
CA VAL A 20 -22.77 -17.83 10.00
C VAL A 20 -21.49 -17.03 10.25
N LEU A 21 -21.58 -15.86 10.89
CA LEU A 21 -20.42 -15.04 11.23
C LEU A 21 -19.45 -15.79 12.15
N GLN A 22 -19.97 -16.49 13.16
CA GLN A 22 -19.13 -17.31 14.04
C GLN A 22 -18.47 -18.46 13.28
N ALA A 23 -19.15 -19.08 12.31
CA ALA A 23 -18.56 -20.13 11.49
C ALA A 23 -17.41 -19.61 10.61
N ASN A 24 -17.48 -18.34 10.18
CA ASN A 24 -16.47 -17.69 9.34
C ASN A 24 -15.34 -17.01 10.13
N ASP A 25 -15.46 -16.88 11.45
CA ASP A 25 -14.39 -16.31 12.27
C ASP A 25 -13.14 -17.21 12.24
N VAL A 26 -11.97 -16.59 12.04
CA VAL A 26 -10.68 -17.28 11.93
C VAL A 26 -10.33 -18.06 13.20
N ALA A 27 -10.79 -17.61 14.37
CA ALA A 27 -10.60 -18.30 15.64
C ALA A 27 -11.50 -19.52 15.82
N THR A 28 -12.51 -19.72 14.97
CA THR A 28 -13.40 -20.87 15.04
C THR A 28 -12.73 -22.13 14.45
N PRO A 29 -12.55 -23.20 15.26
CA PRO A 29 -12.00 -24.47 14.80
C PRO A 29 -12.79 -25.06 13.63
N GLU A 30 -12.08 -25.63 12.66
CA GLU A 30 -12.67 -26.19 11.43
C GLU A 30 -13.78 -27.22 11.71
N THR A 31 -13.63 -28.04 12.75
CA THR A 31 -14.64 -29.04 13.14
C THR A 31 -15.94 -28.42 13.65
N MET A 32 -15.92 -27.18 14.15
CA MET A 32 -17.10 -26.47 14.62
C MET A 32 -17.85 -25.74 13.50
N ARG A 33 -17.18 -25.36 12.40
CA ARG A 33 -17.81 -24.59 11.32
C ARG A 33 -19.02 -25.31 10.71
N PRO A 34 -18.95 -26.61 10.32
CA PRO A 34 -20.12 -27.33 9.81
C PRO A 34 -21.24 -27.48 10.83
N ILE A 35 -20.94 -27.51 12.13
CA ILE A 35 -21.94 -27.60 13.20
C ILE A 35 -22.73 -26.29 13.28
N LEU A 36 -22.05 -25.16 13.20
CA LEU A 36 -22.66 -23.83 13.20
C LEU A 36 -23.52 -23.60 11.95
N TYR A 37 -23.05 -24.04 10.77
CA TYR A 37 -23.87 -24.01 9.56
C TYR A 37 -25.10 -24.93 9.63
N LYS A 38 -24.96 -26.14 10.19
CA LYS A 38 -26.12 -27.03 10.44
C LYS A 38 -27.11 -26.43 11.43
N LEU A 39 -26.64 -25.67 12.43
CA LEU A 39 -27.49 -24.92 13.34
C LEU A 39 -28.23 -23.80 12.59
N ALA A 40 -27.52 -23.01 11.79
CA ALA A 40 -28.10 -21.96 10.95
C ALA A 40 -29.20 -22.52 10.04
N LEU A 41 -28.94 -23.63 9.33
CA LEU A 41 -29.92 -24.29 8.47
C LEU A 41 -31.16 -24.78 9.24
N ARG A 42 -30.97 -25.38 10.42
CA ARG A 42 -32.07 -25.81 11.29
C ARG A 42 -32.93 -24.63 11.74
N LEU A 43 -32.30 -23.50 12.07
CA LEU A 43 -32.99 -22.28 12.47
C LEU A 43 -33.79 -21.68 11.31
N ILE A 44 -33.24 -21.66 10.09
CA ILE A 44 -33.96 -21.24 8.88
C ILE A 44 -35.21 -22.13 8.68
N ALA A 45 -35.06 -23.45 8.79
CA ALA A 45 -36.17 -24.39 8.63
C ALA A 45 -37.25 -24.27 9.73
N ALA A 46 -36.90 -23.71 10.90
CA ALA A 46 -37.83 -23.46 12.00
C ALA A 46 -38.56 -22.11 11.91
N GLY A 47 -38.20 -21.26 10.94
CA GLY A 47 -38.83 -19.96 10.71
C GLY A 47 -40.31 -20.07 10.36
N SER A 48 -41.09 -19.08 10.77
CA SER A 48 -42.53 -19.02 10.45
C SER A 48 -42.78 -18.57 9.00
N THR A 49 -41.78 -17.94 8.39
CA THR A 49 -41.80 -17.44 7.02
C THR A 49 -40.74 -18.10 6.13
N PRO A 50 -41.00 -18.30 4.83
CA PRO A 50 -40.00 -18.83 3.90
C PRO A 50 -38.77 -17.91 3.77
N SER A 51 -37.61 -18.48 3.43
CA SER A 51 -36.38 -17.70 3.27
C SER A 51 -36.42 -16.75 2.07
N TYR A 52 -37.30 -16.97 1.08
CA TYR A 52 -37.44 -16.12 -0.10
C TYR A 52 -38.38 -14.91 0.11
N VAL A 53 -38.72 -14.56 1.35
CA VAL A 53 -39.50 -13.34 1.66
C VAL A 53 -38.77 -12.07 1.23
N ASN A 54 -37.44 -12.06 1.35
CA ASN A 54 -36.60 -11.01 0.79
C ASN A 54 -35.28 -11.60 0.24
N PRO A 55 -34.58 -10.88 -0.64
CA PRO A 55 -33.34 -11.37 -1.25
C PRO A 55 -32.24 -11.68 -0.24
N ASP A 56 -32.10 -10.91 0.84
CA ASP A 56 -31.02 -11.10 1.83
C ASP A 56 -31.22 -12.40 2.65
N ARG A 57 -32.44 -12.73 3.06
CA ARG A 57 -32.75 -14.03 3.69
C ARG A 57 -32.54 -15.19 2.73
N PHE A 58 -32.86 -15.00 1.45
CA PHE A 58 -32.63 -15.99 0.40
C PHE A 58 -31.13 -16.22 0.19
N PHE A 59 -30.34 -15.15 0.12
CA PHE A 59 -28.88 -15.18 0.07
C PHE A 59 -28.30 -15.96 1.26
N VAL A 60 -28.72 -15.66 2.49
CA VAL A 60 -28.25 -16.39 3.69
C VAL A 60 -28.56 -17.88 3.59
N HIS A 61 -29.74 -18.26 3.12
CA HIS A 61 -30.09 -19.67 2.94
C HIS A 61 -29.19 -20.35 1.89
N LEU A 62 -28.99 -19.72 0.73
CA LEU A 62 -28.10 -20.24 -0.31
C LEU A 62 -26.65 -20.34 0.18
N LEU A 63 -26.16 -19.35 0.91
CA LEU A 63 -24.82 -19.33 1.49
C LEU A 63 -24.63 -20.53 2.44
N VAL A 64 -25.55 -20.74 3.37
CA VAL A 64 -25.49 -21.88 4.30
C VAL A 64 -25.52 -23.23 3.55
N LEU A 65 -26.34 -23.36 2.50
CA LEU A 65 -26.39 -24.59 1.70
C LEU A 65 -25.09 -24.81 0.90
N ARG A 66 -24.47 -23.74 0.37
CA ARG A 66 -23.17 -23.79 -0.29
C ARG A 66 -22.09 -24.31 0.66
N GLU A 67 -21.98 -23.72 1.85
CA GLU A 67 -20.97 -24.09 2.86
C GLU A 67 -21.16 -25.50 3.43
N LEU A 68 -22.39 -26.03 3.39
CA LEU A 68 -22.68 -27.42 3.75
C LEU A 68 -22.58 -28.39 2.56
N GLU A 69 -22.20 -27.92 1.38
CA GLU A 69 -22.17 -28.67 0.12
C GLU A 69 -23.52 -29.35 -0.22
N GLN A 70 -24.63 -28.79 0.27
CA GLN A 70 -25.99 -29.27 0.03
C GLN A 70 -26.55 -28.71 -1.28
N PHE A 71 -25.85 -28.98 -2.36
CA PHE A 71 -26.10 -28.38 -3.67
C PHE A 71 -27.46 -28.74 -4.29
N ASP A 72 -28.00 -29.92 -3.99
CA ASP A 72 -29.31 -30.33 -4.51
C ASP A 72 -30.46 -29.57 -3.85
N ASP A 73 -30.32 -29.22 -2.57
CA ASP A 73 -31.31 -28.40 -1.88
C ASP A 73 -31.19 -26.94 -2.32
N ALA A 74 -29.97 -26.44 -2.56
CA ALA A 74 -29.76 -25.12 -3.18
C ALA A 74 -30.39 -25.07 -4.58
N ALA A 75 -30.25 -26.12 -5.39
CA ALA A 75 -30.84 -26.20 -6.72
C ALA A 75 -32.37 -26.11 -6.66
N LYS A 76 -33.03 -26.83 -5.73
CA LYS A 76 -34.49 -26.73 -5.56
C LYS A 76 -34.96 -25.30 -5.28
N LEU A 77 -34.19 -24.53 -4.51
CA LEU A 77 -34.51 -23.12 -4.23
C LEU A 77 -34.29 -22.23 -5.46
N LEU A 78 -33.19 -22.44 -6.18
CA LEU A 78 -32.82 -21.68 -7.37
C LEU A 78 -33.75 -21.96 -8.56
N ASP A 79 -34.18 -23.21 -8.73
CA ASP A 79 -35.07 -23.65 -9.81
C ASP A 79 -36.53 -23.27 -9.58
N HIS A 80 -36.89 -22.91 -8.33
CA HIS A 80 -38.22 -22.42 -8.00
C HIS A 80 -38.47 -21.04 -8.62
N GLU A 81 -39.68 -20.77 -9.12
CA GLU A 81 -40.04 -19.51 -9.83
C GLU A 81 -39.65 -18.25 -9.04
N ILE A 82 -39.88 -18.27 -7.71
CA ILE A 82 -39.50 -17.16 -6.83
C ILE A 82 -37.97 -17.00 -6.75
N GLY A 83 -37.21 -18.09 -6.64
CA GLY A 83 -35.75 -18.05 -6.60
C GLY A 83 -35.16 -17.51 -7.89
N GLN A 84 -35.70 -17.94 -9.03
CA GLN A 84 -35.33 -17.39 -10.35
C GLN A 84 -35.60 -15.89 -10.43
N ARG A 85 -36.76 -15.42 -9.92
CA ARG A 85 -37.10 -13.99 -9.89
C ARG A 85 -36.17 -13.18 -8.98
N ILE A 86 -35.77 -13.74 -7.83
CA ILE A 86 -34.81 -13.09 -6.93
C ILE A 86 -33.45 -12.96 -7.62
N CYS A 87 -32.93 -14.02 -8.23
CA CYS A 87 -31.64 -13.95 -8.94
C CYS A 87 -31.68 -12.97 -10.13
N GLN A 88 -32.83 -12.81 -10.80
CA GLN A 88 -32.96 -11.80 -11.86
C GLN A 88 -32.91 -10.35 -11.37
N THR A 89 -33.16 -10.11 -10.07
CA THR A 89 -33.29 -8.76 -9.50
C THR A 89 -32.24 -8.44 -8.44
N SER A 90 -31.48 -9.44 -7.97
CA SER A 90 -30.41 -9.32 -6.98
C SER A 90 -29.11 -9.88 -7.56
N LEU A 91 -28.16 -8.98 -7.83
CA LEU A 91 -26.84 -9.35 -8.37
C LEU A 91 -26.11 -10.33 -7.45
N VAL A 92 -26.10 -10.05 -6.14
CA VAL A 92 -25.44 -10.92 -5.13
C VAL A 92 -26.01 -12.34 -5.14
N CYS A 93 -27.33 -12.50 -5.29
CA CYS A 93 -27.94 -13.83 -5.39
C CYS A 93 -27.60 -14.52 -6.73
N ASP A 94 -27.53 -13.77 -7.82
CA ASP A 94 -27.18 -14.32 -9.15
C ASP A 94 -25.71 -14.73 -9.23
N GLU A 95 -24.81 -13.97 -8.61
CA GLU A 95 -23.39 -14.32 -8.45
C GLU A 95 -23.25 -15.60 -7.63
N LEU A 96 -23.88 -15.68 -6.46
CA LEU A 96 -23.87 -16.89 -5.63
C LEU A 96 -24.46 -18.10 -6.37
N ARG A 97 -25.49 -17.90 -7.20
CA ARG A 97 -26.05 -18.94 -8.07
C ARG A 97 -25.02 -19.44 -9.09
N ARG A 98 -24.26 -18.55 -9.74
CA ARG A 98 -23.17 -18.93 -10.66
C ARG A 98 -22.10 -19.73 -9.94
N ASP A 99 -21.68 -19.28 -8.75
CA ASP A 99 -20.68 -19.97 -7.94
C ASP A 99 -21.14 -21.38 -7.57
N ILE A 100 -22.40 -21.54 -7.13
CA ILE A 100 -22.99 -22.85 -6.86
C ILE A 100 -23.00 -23.73 -8.12
N ALA A 101 -23.34 -23.17 -9.29
CA ALA A 101 -23.32 -23.93 -10.55
C ALA A 101 -21.89 -24.41 -10.91
N LYS A 102 -20.88 -23.55 -10.73
CA LYS A 102 -19.46 -23.89 -10.94
C LYS A 102 -19.00 -24.99 -10.00
N LEU A 103 -19.30 -24.88 -8.70
CA LEU A 103 -18.95 -25.90 -7.69
C LEU A 103 -19.60 -27.25 -7.95
N ARG A 104 -20.78 -27.28 -8.60
CA ARG A 104 -21.46 -28.52 -9.03
C ARG A 104 -20.92 -29.10 -10.34
N GLY A 105 -19.93 -28.46 -10.97
CA GLY A 105 -19.44 -28.85 -12.29
C GLY A 105 -20.43 -28.59 -13.42
N ARG A 106 -21.40 -27.68 -13.23
CA ARG A 106 -22.45 -27.34 -14.23
C ARG A 106 -22.12 -26.10 -15.04
N SER A 107 -20.84 -25.86 -15.34
CA SER A 107 -20.42 -24.69 -16.11
C SER A 107 -21.01 -24.67 -17.53
N LYS A 108 -21.27 -25.84 -18.12
CA LYS A 108 -21.93 -25.95 -19.44
C LYS A 108 -23.38 -25.46 -19.40
N ASP A 109 -24.17 -25.92 -18.43
CA ASP A 109 -25.56 -25.46 -18.23
C ASP A 109 -25.60 -23.93 -18.02
N GLU A 110 -24.61 -23.41 -17.28
CA GLU A 110 -24.47 -21.97 -17.04
C GLU A 110 -24.15 -21.21 -18.34
N GLY A 111 -23.25 -21.74 -19.17
CA GLY A 111 -22.95 -21.17 -20.48
C GLY A 111 -24.17 -21.15 -21.41
N GLU A 112 -24.98 -22.21 -21.41
CA GLU A 112 -26.23 -22.24 -22.18
C GLU A 112 -27.25 -21.20 -21.71
N LEU A 113 -27.38 -21.03 -20.39
CA LEU A 113 -28.22 -19.98 -19.80
C LEU A 113 -27.72 -18.59 -20.19
N ALA A 114 -26.41 -18.36 -20.08
CA ALA A 114 -25.77 -17.10 -20.44
C ALA A 114 -25.93 -16.78 -21.94
N LEU A 115 -25.80 -17.79 -22.81
CA LEU A 115 -26.04 -17.65 -24.26
C LEU A 115 -27.46 -17.16 -24.53
N LYS A 116 -28.47 -17.75 -23.86
CA LYS A 116 -29.87 -17.29 -23.96
C LYS A 116 -30.05 -15.88 -23.42
N ARG A 117 -29.40 -15.52 -22.31
CA ARG A 117 -29.45 -14.15 -21.76
C ARG A 117 -28.86 -13.14 -22.74
N ILE A 118 -27.71 -13.43 -23.35
CA ILE A 118 -27.06 -12.57 -24.36
C ILE A 118 -27.93 -12.44 -25.61
N SER A 119 -28.42 -13.56 -26.14
CA SER A 119 -29.09 -13.59 -27.46
C SER A 119 -30.57 -13.18 -27.39
N GLU A 120 -31.31 -13.64 -26.39
CA GLU A 120 -32.77 -13.42 -26.30
C GLU A 120 -33.12 -12.20 -25.45
N LYS A 121 -32.41 -11.99 -24.34
CA LYS A 121 -32.69 -10.89 -23.40
C LYS A 121 -31.80 -9.67 -23.61
N LYS A 122 -30.83 -9.75 -24.53
CA LYS A 122 -29.84 -8.71 -24.79
C LYS A 122 -29.06 -8.30 -23.54
N ASP A 123 -28.78 -9.27 -22.67
CA ASP A 123 -27.95 -9.04 -21.51
C ASP A 123 -26.51 -8.79 -21.96
N ARG A 124 -25.92 -7.68 -21.48
CA ARG A 124 -24.56 -7.25 -21.78
C ARG A 124 -23.66 -7.25 -20.56
N ASN A 125 -24.09 -7.89 -19.47
CA ASN A 125 -23.22 -8.10 -18.33
C ASN A 125 -22.04 -8.99 -18.74
N TRP A 126 -20.81 -8.52 -18.49
CA TRP A 126 -19.57 -9.22 -18.83
C TRP A 126 -19.51 -10.63 -18.24
N LEU A 127 -20.11 -10.87 -17.07
CA LEU A 127 -20.18 -12.19 -16.44
C LEU A 127 -20.93 -13.22 -17.31
N GLU A 128 -21.88 -12.80 -18.15
CA GLU A 128 -22.55 -13.73 -19.09
C GLU A 128 -21.60 -14.17 -20.20
N PHE A 129 -20.82 -13.24 -20.76
CA PHE A 129 -19.81 -13.57 -21.78
C PHE A 129 -18.73 -14.50 -21.20
N LEU A 130 -18.29 -14.24 -19.96
CA LEU A 130 -17.37 -15.12 -19.24
C LEU A 130 -17.98 -16.51 -19.00
N SER A 131 -19.25 -16.63 -18.62
CA SER A 131 -19.93 -17.92 -18.48
C SER A 131 -19.95 -18.71 -19.80
N VAL A 132 -20.22 -18.06 -20.94
CA VAL A 132 -20.16 -18.71 -22.26
C VAL A 132 -18.74 -19.17 -22.59
N LEU A 133 -17.74 -18.34 -22.31
CA LEU A 133 -16.33 -18.70 -22.52
C LEU A 133 -15.88 -19.85 -21.62
N ASP A 134 -16.22 -19.81 -20.33
CA ASP A 134 -15.91 -20.87 -19.35
C ASP A 134 -16.54 -22.20 -19.79
N ALA A 135 -17.77 -22.18 -20.30
CA ALA A 135 -18.44 -23.36 -20.87
C ALA A 135 -17.77 -23.85 -22.17
N THR A 136 -17.34 -22.93 -23.03
CA THR A 136 -16.69 -23.22 -24.33
C THR A 136 -15.40 -24.01 -24.13
N PHE A 137 -14.59 -23.63 -23.14
CA PHE A 137 -13.30 -24.27 -22.86
C PHE A 137 -13.36 -25.35 -21.77
N TYR A 138 -14.55 -25.63 -21.21
CA TYR A 138 -14.73 -26.51 -20.05
C TYR A 138 -14.06 -27.89 -20.20
N ASP A 139 -14.23 -28.55 -21.36
CA ASP A 139 -13.71 -29.92 -21.55
C ASP A 139 -12.18 -29.97 -21.57
N ILE A 140 -11.52 -28.89 -22.00
CA ILE A 140 -10.06 -28.78 -21.99
C ILE A 140 -9.56 -28.41 -20.59
N THR A 141 -10.25 -27.48 -19.92
CA THR A 141 -9.82 -27.00 -18.58
C THR A 141 -10.10 -28.02 -17.47
N SER A 142 -11.10 -28.88 -17.63
CA SER A 142 -11.42 -29.95 -16.69
C SER A 142 -10.60 -31.23 -16.88
N SER A 143 -9.89 -31.38 -18.01
CA SER A 143 -9.01 -32.52 -18.27
C SER A 143 -7.61 -32.29 -17.69
N SER A 144 -7.11 -33.22 -16.86
CA SER A 144 -5.78 -33.14 -16.21
C SER A 144 -4.60 -33.55 -17.10
N ASP A 145 -4.87 -34.22 -18.23
CA ASP A 145 -3.87 -34.69 -19.20
C ASP A 145 -3.89 -33.86 -20.49
N THR A 146 -2.90 -34.04 -21.37
CA THR A 146 -2.92 -33.47 -22.72
C THR A 146 -4.22 -33.83 -23.43
N ALA A 147 -5.08 -32.84 -23.69
CA ALA A 147 -6.40 -33.03 -24.27
C ALA A 147 -6.35 -33.90 -25.54
N SER A 148 -7.20 -34.92 -25.60
CA SER A 148 -7.31 -35.80 -26.76
C SER A 148 -7.78 -35.02 -27.99
N ASP A 149 -7.51 -35.53 -29.19
CA ASP A 149 -7.94 -34.89 -30.44
C ASP A 149 -9.47 -34.77 -30.53
N GLU A 150 -10.22 -35.68 -29.88
CA GLU A 150 -11.68 -35.62 -29.77
C GLU A 150 -12.16 -34.43 -28.92
N ILE A 151 -11.49 -34.16 -27.79
CA ILE A 151 -11.80 -33.00 -26.93
C ILE A 151 -11.51 -31.70 -27.70
N LYS A 152 -10.37 -31.64 -28.41
CA LYS A 152 -10.01 -30.47 -29.22
C LYS A 152 -11.02 -30.23 -30.34
N ALA A 153 -11.50 -31.28 -31.00
CA ALA A 153 -12.53 -31.16 -32.03
C ALA A 153 -13.87 -30.65 -31.46
N SER A 154 -14.32 -31.19 -30.32
CA SER A 154 -15.53 -30.73 -29.61
C SER A 154 -15.43 -29.25 -29.24
N VAL A 155 -14.30 -28.83 -28.64
CA VAL A 155 -14.10 -27.42 -28.27
C VAL A 155 -14.02 -26.52 -29.49
N SER A 156 -13.44 -26.96 -30.61
CA SER A 156 -13.44 -26.20 -31.86
C SER A 156 -14.87 -25.91 -32.37
N GLU A 157 -15.79 -26.86 -32.24
CA GLU A 157 -17.21 -26.65 -32.55
C GLU A 157 -17.83 -25.61 -31.60
N GLN A 158 -17.54 -25.68 -30.29
CA GLN A 158 -18.05 -24.72 -29.31
C GLN A 158 -17.50 -23.31 -29.53
N ILE A 159 -16.21 -23.18 -29.87
CA ILE A 159 -15.58 -21.91 -30.25
C ILE A 159 -16.33 -21.28 -31.42
N THR A 160 -16.68 -22.08 -32.43
CA THR A 160 -17.44 -21.59 -33.59
C THR A 160 -18.82 -21.06 -33.18
N LYS A 161 -19.52 -21.75 -32.28
CA LYS A 161 -20.82 -21.31 -31.74
C LYS A 161 -20.69 -20.02 -30.92
N ALA A 162 -19.75 -19.96 -30.00
CA ALA A 162 -19.49 -18.78 -29.17
C ALA A 162 -19.13 -17.57 -30.04
N ARG A 163 -18.26 -17.76 -31.04
CA ARG A 163 -17.86 -16.72 -31.99
C ARG A 163 -19.07 -16.16 -32.74
N GLN A 164 -19.96 -17.02 -33.22
CA GLN A 164 -21.17 -16.58 -33.92
C GLN A 164 -22.01 -15.68 -33.02
N VAL A 165 -22.30 -16.13 -31.79
CA VAL A 165 -23.09 -15.37 -30.81
C VAL A 165 -22.45 -14.01 -30.49
N PHE A 166 -21.14 -13.96 -30.26
CA PHE A 166 -20.44 -12.72 -29.95
C PHE A 166 -20.37 -11.77 -31.16
N THR A 167 -20.24 -12.32 -32.37
CA THR A 167 -20.29 -11.54 -33.62
C THR A 167 -21.68 -10.94 -33.84
N ASP A 168 -22.73 -11.71 -33.61
CA ASP A 168 -24.11 -11.24 -33.73
C ASP A 168 -24.40 -10.13 -32.72
N ALA A 169 -23.97 -10.31 -31.46
CA ALA A 169 -24.08 -9.27 -30.43
C ALA A 169 -23.31 -7.99 -30.83
N ALA A 170 -22.05 -8.12 -31.23
CA ALA A 170 -21.22 -6.99 -31.66
C ALA A 170 -21.83 -6.24 -32.87
N THR A 171 -22.40 -6.97 -33.83
CA THR A 171 -23.02 -6.40 -35.03
C THR A 171 -24.32 -5.68 -34.69
N GLU A 172 -25.15 -6.27 -33.83
CA GLU A 172 -26.42 -5.70 -33.41
C GLU A 172 -26.23 -4.40 -32.60
N ASP A 173 -25.27 -4.40 -31.69
CA ASP A 173 -25.04 -3.26 -30.79
C ASP A 173 -24.21 -2.15 -31.45
N GLY A 174 -23.29 -2.53 -32.34
CA GLY A 174 -22.34 -1.62 -32.99
C GLY A 174 -21.55 -0.79 -31.95
N PRO A 175 -21.37 0.52 -32.16
CA PRO A 175 -20.55 1.36 -31.27
C PRO A 175 -21.23 1.67 -29.92
N LYS A 176 -22.45 1.17 -29.66
CA LYS A 176 -23.17 1.44 -28.41
C LYS A 176 -22.73 0.53 -27.27
N ASP A 177 -22.24 -0.67 -27.57
CA ASP A 177 -21.79 -1.64 -26.58
C ASP A 177 -20.53 -2.34 -27.07
N ARG A 178 -19.51 -2.40 -26.20
CA ARG A 178 -18.20 -2.98 -26.53
C ARG A 178 -18.09 -4.47 -26.18
N SER A 179 -19.05 -5.02 -25.44
CA SER A 179 -18.93 -6.35 -24.81
C SER A 179 -18.79 -7.46 -25.84
N GLY A 180 -19.53 -7.40 -26.96
CA GLY A 180 -19.42 -8.39 -28.02
C GLY A 180 -18.02 -8.44 -28.65
N LEU A 181 -17.43 -7.28 -28.94
CA LEU A 181 -16.08 -7.20 -29.51
C LEU A 181 -14.99 -7.63 -28.50
N LEU A 182 -15.14 -7.24 -27.23
CA LEU A 182 -14.25 -7.71 -26.15
C LEU A 182 -14.33 -9.22 -25.97
N ALA A 183 -15.52 -9.80 -26.07
CA ALA A 183 -15.71 -11.24 -25.98
C ALA A 183 -15.06 -11.99 -27.15
N LEU A 184 -15.05 -11.41 -28.35
CA LEU A 184 -14.30 -11.94 -29.49
C LEU A 184 -12.78 -11.91 -29.24
N LEU A 185 -12.25 -10.82 -28.71
CA LEU A 185 -10.83 -10.71 -28.33
C LEU A 185 -10.44 -11.77 -27.28
N GLU A 186 -11.25 -11.92 -26.23
CA GLU A 186 -11.01 -12.91 -25.18
C GLU A 186 -11.15 -14.35 -25.69
N LEU A 187 -12.10 -14.61 -26.59
CA LEU A 187 -12.25 -15.92 -27.25
C LEU A 187 -10.98 -16.30 -28.03
N GLU A 188 -10.46 -15.39 -28.85
CA GLU A 188 -9.24 -15.65 -29.64
C GLU A 188 -8.00 -15.78 -28.76
N LYS A 189 -7.91 -14.98 -27.68
CA LYS A 189 -6.84 -15.10 -26.68
C LYS A 189 -6.83 -16.49 -26.03
N ARG A 190 -7.99 -16.96 -25.53
CA ARG A 190 -8.13 -18.30 -24.91
C ARG A 190 -7.89 -19.43 -25.93
N THR A 191 -8.35 -19.25 -27.17
CA THR A 191 -8.10 -20.21 -28.26
C THR A 191 -6.60 -20.38 -28.50
N LYS A 192 -5.86 -19.26 -28.61
CA LYS A 192 -4.41 -19.26 -28.79
C LYS A 192 -3.67 -19.85 -27.58
N SER A 193 -4.06 -19.51 -26.35
CA SER A 193 -3.41 -20.04 -25.14
C SER A 193 -3.56 -21.55 -24.98
N HIS A 194 -4.64 -22.14 -25.52
CA HIS A 194 -4.84 -23.59 -25.56
C HIS A 194 -4.21 -24.28 -26.78
N GLY A 195 -3.47 -23.55 -27.63
CA GLY A 195 -2.80 -24.12 -28.80
C GLY A 195 -3.75 -24.64 -29.87
N LEU A 196 -4.98 -24.12 -29.90
CA LEU A 196 -5.98 -24.49 -30.90
C LEU A 196 -5.78 -23.63 -32.15
N THR A 197 -5.96 -24.24 -33.32
CA THR A 197 -5.97 -23.53 -34.61
C THR A 197 -7.41 -23.25 -35.03
N SER A 198 -7.66 -22.07 -35.58
CA SER A 198 -8.98 -21.66 -36.09
C SER A 198 -8.81 -20.96 -37.43
N ASP A 199 -9.73 -21.18 -38.36
CA ASP A 199 -9.81 -20.49 -39.67
C ASP A 199 -10.30 -19.02 -39.55
N ALA A 200 -10.42 -18.51 -38.32
CA ALA A 200 -11.01 -17.21 -37.99
C ALA A 200 -9.99 -16.07 -38.10
N PRO A 201 -10.46 -14.79 -38.09
CA PRO A 201 -9.56 -13.66 -37.99
C PRO A 201 -8.67 -13.80 -36.75
N ASP A 202 -7.36 -13.62 -36.94
CA ASP A 202 -6.41 -13.69 -35.85
C ASP A 202 -6.66 -12.60 -34.79
N LEU A 203 -6.03 -12.75 -33.63
CA LEU A 203 -6.16 -11.81 -32.52
C LEU A 203 -5.84 -10.36 -32.92
N ARG A 204 -4.88 -10.17 -33.83
CA ARG A 204 -4.50 -8.86 -34.37
C ARG A 204 -5.66 -8.25 -35.16
N SER A 205 -6.28 -9.00 -36.06
CA SER A 205 -7.41 -8.55 -36.87
C SER A 205 -8.61 -8.16 -36.00
N GLN A 206 -8.86 -8.89 -34.91
CA GLN A 206 -9.90 -8.53 -33.93
C GLN A 206 -9.55 -7.23 -33.18
N ALA A 207 -8.28 -7.04 -32.81
CA ALA A 207 -7.82 -5.81 -32.18
C ALA A 207 -7.94 -4.60 -33.12
N GLU A 208 -7.63 -4.77 -34.41
CA GLU A 208 -7.79 -3.73 -35.45
C GLU A 208 -9.26 -3.35 -35.65
N ASN A 209 -10.15 -4.34 -35.66
CA ASN A 209 -11.60 -4.12 -35.71
C ASN A 209 -12.11 -3.36 -34.49
N TYR A 210 -11.70 -3.77 -33.28
CA TYR A 210 -12.05 -3.07 -32.05
C TYR A 210 -11.58 -1.61 -32.08
N PHE A 211 -10.30 -1.38 -32.40
CA PHE A 211 -9.71 -0.05 -32.47
C PHE A 211 -10.43 0.84 -33.50
N THR A 212 -10.83 0.29 -34.65
CA THR A 212 -11.56 1.05 -35.67
C THR A 212 -12.88 1.61 -35.14
N GLN A 213 -13.56 0.87 -34.26
CA GLN A 213 -14.87 1.26 -33.72
C GLN A 213 -14.79 2.07 -32.43
N PHE A 214 -13.85 1.74 -31.53
CA PHE A 214 -13.75 2.31 -30.18
C PHE A 214 -12.47 3.12 -29.95
N GLY A 215 -11.61 3.30 -30.97
CA GLY A 215 -10.32 3.97 -30.85
C GLY A 215 -10.40 5.40 -30.34
N ASP A 216 -11.50 6.12 -30.61
CA ASP A 216 -11.77 7.47 -30.11
C ASP A 216 -12.34 7.51 -28.67
N LYS A 217 -12.47 6.38 -27.98
CA LYS A 217 -12.94 6.31 -26.59
C LYS A 217 -11.76 6.23 -25.63
N ALA A 218 -11.86 6.90 -24.48
CA ALA A 218 -10.79 6.94 -23.49
C ALA A 218 -10.39 5.55 -22.95
N CYS A 219 -11.36 4.62 -22.88
CA CYS A 219 -11.15 3.25 -22.39
C CYS A 219 -10.46 2.30 -23.39
N CYS A 220 -10.25 2.72 -24.65
CA CYS A 220 -9.74 1.84 -25.69
C CYS A 220 -8.37 1.26 -25.35
N TYR A 221 -7.51 2.03 -24.69
CA TYR A 221 -6.19 1.56 -24.28
C TYR A 221 -6.31 0.43 -23.26
N GLU A 222 -7.04 0.66 -22.16
CA GLU A 222 -7.22 -0.32 -21.08
C GLU A 222 -7.94 -1.58 -21.58
N ASP A 223 -8.88 -1.43 -22.51
CA ASP A 223 -9.60 -2.53 -23.15
C ASP A 223 -8.69 -3.39 -24.04
N LEU A 224 -7.79 -2.78 -24.82
CA LEU A 224 -6.93 -3.49 -25.78
C LEU A 224 -5.63 -4.01 -25.15
N GLN A 225 -5.12 -3.35 -24.12
CA GLN A 225 -3.83 -3.69 -23.48
C GLN A 225 -3.67 -5.20 -23.20
N PRO A 226 -4.69 -5.96 -22.70
CA PRO A 226 -4.55 -7.38 -22.42
C PRO A 226 -4.42 -8.30 -23.65
N TYR A 227 -4.58 -7.76 -24.87
CA TYR A 227 -4.69 -8.50 -26.13
C TYR A 227 -3.63 -8.13 -27.18
N VAL A 228 -2.92 -7.01 -27.01
CA VAL A 228 -2.03 -6.43 -28.04
C VAL A 228 -0.54 -6.68 -27.81
N ALA A 229 -0.20 -7.66 -26.98
CA ALA A 229 1.17 -8.13 -26.75
C ALA A 229 1.72 -8.93 -27.95
N PHE A 230 1.76 -8.31 -29.14
CA PHE A 230 2.18 -8.95 -30.37
C PHE A 230 3.72 -9.03 -30.49
N GLU A 231 4.21 -10.04 -31.21
CA GLU A 231 5.63 -10.26 -31.49
C GLU A 231 5.87 -10.39 -32.99
N GLY A 232 7.11 -10.19 -33.43
CA GLY A 232 7.51 -10.39 -34.82
C GLY A 232 6.73 -9.54 -35.82
N ASP A 233 6.23 -10.19 -36.88
CA ASP A 233 5.53 -9.53 -37.99
C ASP A 233 4.17 -8.93 -37.56
N ASP A 234 3.43 -9.61 -36.68
CA ASP A 234 2.15 -9.11 -36.15
C ASP A 234 2.32 -7.75 -35.45
N ARG A 235 3.42 -7.57 -34.71
CA ARG A 235 3.75 -6.29 -34.07
C ARG A 235 4.01 -5.21 -35.11
N THR A 236 4.82 -5.49 -36.12
CA THR A 236 5.13 -4.52 -37.18
C THR A 236 3.87 -4.10 -37.95
N GLN A 237 2.99 -5.05 -38.26
CA GLN A 237 1.71 -4.78 -38.92
C GLN A 237 0.79 -3.94 -38.01
N TRP A 238 0.68 -4.30 -36.73
CA TRP A 238 -0.10 -3.57 -35.74
C TRP A 238 0.37 -2.12 -35.58
N THR A 239 1.68 -1.89 -35.42
CA THR A 239 2.24 -0.55 -35.34
C THR A 239 1.94 0.25 -36.62
N SER A 240 2.14 -0.37 -37.79
CA SER A 240 1.85 0.29 -39.08
C SER A 240 0.37 0.67 -39.25
N PHE A 241 -0.54 -0.18 -38.77
CA PHE A 241 -1.98 0.11 -38.72
C PHE A 241 -2.28 1.33 -37.83
N LEU A 242 -1.71 1.37 -36.63
CA LEU A 242 -1.94 2.46 -35.67
C LEU A 242 -1.38 3.81 -36.14
N GLU A 243 -0.21 3.81 -36.80
CA GLU A 243 0.43 5.03 -37.33
C GLU A 243 -0.48 5.85 -38.25
N ALA A 244 -1.38 5.19 -38.98
CA ALA A 244 -2.36 5.85 -39.86
C ALA A 244 -3.34 6.77 -39.10
N PHE A 245 -3.50 6.59 -37.79
CA PHE A 245 -4.45 7.31 -36.94
C PHE A 245 -3.77 8.30 -35.97
N LYS A 246 -2.45 8.54 -36.10
CA LYS A 246 -1.74 9.55 -35.30
C LYS A 246 -2.23 10.99 -35.51
N PRO A 247 -2.50 11.49 -36.73
CA PRO A 247 -2.88 12.88 -36.92
C PRO A 247 -4.24 13.21 -36.27
N PHE A 248 -4.35 14.40 -35.67
CA PHE A 248 -5.60 14.87 -35.06
C PHE A 248 -5.95 16.30 -35.47
N THR A 249 -7.25 16.54 -35.68
CA THR A 249 -7.80 17.84 -36.11
C THR A 249 -8.98 18.33 -35.26
N HIS A 250 -9.59 17.45 -34.47
CA HIS A 250 -10.69 17.73 -33.55
C HIS A 250 -10.65 16.76 -32.34
N THR A 251 -11.50 16.97 -31.33
CA THR A 251 -11.46 16.25 -30.04
C THR A 251 -11.55 14.72 -30.17
N GLU A 252 -12.43 14.17 -31.00
CA GLU A 252 -12.53 12.71 -31.20
C GLU A 252 -11.25 12.10 -31.81
N SER A 253 -10.69 12.77 -32.83
CA SER A 253 -9.40 12.36 -33.42
C SER A 253 -8.23 12.52 -32.45
N LEU A 254 -8.33 13.46 -31.49
CA LEU A 254 -7.34 13.64 -30.43
C LEU A 254 -7.33 12.44 -29.47
N GLN A 255 -8.49 12.02 -28.96
CA GLN A 255 -8.56 10.84 -28.09
C GLN A 255 -8.07 9.58 -28.82
N ARG A 256 -8.40 9.45 -30.11
CA ARG A 256 -7.89 8.36 -30.94
C ARG A 256 -6.38 8.39 -31.07
N SER A 257 -5.80 9.55 -31.38
CA SER A 257 -4.36 9.75 -31.43
C SER A 257 -3.67 9.42 -30.10
N ILE A 258 -4.24 9.83 -28.97
CA ILE A 258 -3.72 9.48 -27.64
C ILE A 258 -3.63 7.96 -27.47
N ASN A 259 -4.71 7.24 -27.80
CA ASN A 259 -4.74 5.78 -27.70
C ASN A 259 -3.71 5.12 -28.64
N VAL A 260 -3.52 5.65 -29.86
CA VAL A 260 -2.44 5.23 -30.76
C VAL A 260 -1.08 5.31 -30.08
N HIS A 261 -0.74 6.46 -29.50
CA HIS A 261 0.57 6.66 -28.89
C HIS A 261 0.77 5.76 -27.66
N LYS A 262 -0.27 5.57 -26.83
CA LYS A 262 -0.21 4.62 -25.70
C LYS A 262 0.01 3.17 -26.17
N LEU A 263 -0.73 2.72 -27.19
CA LEU A 263 -0.63 1.35 -27.73
C LEU A 263 0.70 1.10 -28.44
N ILE A 264 1.20 2.08 -29.21
CA ILE A 264 2.54 2.02 -29.81
C ILE A 264 3.60 1.93 -28.72
N ARG A 265 3.51 2.79 -27.70
CA ARG A 265 4.47 2.78 -26.58
C ARG A 265 4.47 1.43 -25.85
N TYR A 266 3.30 0.88 -25.56
CA TYR A 266 3.17 -0.42 -24.89
C TYR A 266 3.81 -1.56 -25.70
N THR A 267 3.74 -1.49 -27.03
CA THR A 267 4.25 -2.54 -27.94
C THR A 267 5.72 -2.37 -28.36
N LEU A 268 6.42 -1.34 -27.88
CA LEU A 268 7.82 -1.10 -28.24
C LEU A 268 8.71 -2.32 -27.93
N SER A 269 9.59 -2.63 -28.86
CA SER A 269 10.60 -3.67 -28.68
C SER A 269 11.80 -3.17 -27.86
N SER A 270 12.57 -4.08 -27.27
CA SER A 270 13.76 -3.71 -26.50
C SER A 270 14.81 -2.95 -27.33
N ASP A 271 14.93 -3.24 -28.63
CA ASP A 271 15.87 -2.56 -29.53
C ASP A 271 15.48 -1.10 -29.80
N GLU A 272 14.22 -0.74 -29.53
CA GLU A 272 13.68 0.61 -29.72
C GLU A 272 13.78 1.49 -28.46
N LEU A 273 14.29 0.93 -27.36
CA LEU A 273 14.45 1.62 -26.08
C LEU A 273 15.87 2.21 -25.95
N THR A 274 16.23 3.08 -26.89
CA THR A 274 17.49 3.83 -26.85
C THR A 274 17.26 5.28 -26.42
N PRO A 275 18.26 5.96 -25.82
CA PRO A 275 18.15 7.37 -25.44
C PRO A 275 17.73 8.28 -26.61
N GLU A 276 18.22 8.01 -27.82
CA GLU A 276 17.95 8.83 -29.00
C GLU A 276 16.49 8.72 -29.42
N LEU A 277 15.97 7.48 -29.53
CA LEU A 277 14.58 7.24 -29.91
C LEU A 277 13.61 7.72 -28.84
N GLU A 278 13.95 7.54 -27.57
CA GLU A 278 13.10 7.97 -26.46
C GLU A 278 13.06 9.50 -26.32
N THR A 279 14.14 10.19 -26.69
CA THR A 279 14.17 11.66 -26.80
C THR A 279 13.20 12.15 -27.87
N VAL A 280 13.24 11.53 -29.06
CA VAL A 280 12.31 11.87 -30.16
C VAL A 280 10.86 11.69 -29.73
N ARG A 281 10.53 10.58 -29.05
CA ARG A 281 9.17 10.34 -28.53
C ARG A 281 8.76 11.37 -27.48
N ALA A 282 9.64 11.69 -26.53
CA ALA A 282 9.34 12.69 -25.50
C ALA A 282 9.01 14.05 -26.12
N GLU A 283 9.80 14.50 -27.10
CA GLU A 283 9.57 15.76 -27.81
C GLU A 283 8.29 15.72 -28.67
N GLU A 284 8.00 14.59 -29.32
CA GLU A 284 6.73 14.37 -30.04
C GLU A 284 5.52 14.48 -29.10
N TYR A 285 5.57 13.84 -27.92
CA TYR A 285 4.48 13.91 -26.94
C TYR A 285 4.27 15.33 -26.41
N VAL A 286 5.34 16.07 -26.12
CA VAL A 286 5.21 17.48 -25.68
C VAL A 286 4.62 18.34 -26.79
N LYS A 287 5.10 18.18 -28.02
CA LYS A 287 4.56 18.90 -29.18
C LYS A 287 3.06 18.62 -29.35
N ASN A 288 2.67 17.34 -29.33
CA ASN A 288 1.28 16.93 -29.47
C ASN A 288 0.41 17.48 -28.33
N TYR A 289 0.92 17.48 -27.09
CA TYR A 289 0.24 18.10 -25.95
C TYR A 289 -0.05 19.59 -26.20
N LEU A 290 0.98 20.36 -26.56
CA LEU A 290 0.85 21.80 -26.80
C LEU A 290 -0.09 22.12 -27.97
N GLU A 291 -0.03 21.33 -29.04
CA GLU A 291 -0.95 21.46 -30.18
C GLU A 291 -2.39 21.11 -29.82
N ALA A 292 -2.60 20.17 -28.90
CA ALA A 292 -3.91 19.72 -28.47
C ALA A 292 -4.62 20.70 -27.52
N LEU A 293 -3.89 21.57 -26.82
CA LEU A 293 -4.47 22.58 -25.92
C LEU A 293 -5.44 23.55 -26.61
N LYS A 294 -5.34 23.71 -27.94
CA LYS A 294 -6.29 24.53 -28.72
C LYS A 294 -7.72 24.00 -28.70
N PHE A 295 -7.92 22.72 -28.39
CA PHE A 295 -9.24 22.08 -28.35
C PHE A 295 -9.96 22.24 -27.01
N SER A 296 -9.32 22.91 -26.03
CA SER A 296 -9.79 22.94 -24.64
C SER A 296 -9.57 24.28 -23.94
N ALA A 297 -9.41 25.36 -24.73
CA ALA A 297 -9.13 26.71 -24.23
C ALA A 297 -10.21 27.27 -23.28
N ASP A 298 -11.47 26.83 -23.43
CA ASP A 298 -12.64 27.34 -22.68
C ASP A 298 -13.20 26.36 -21.64
N LEU A 299 -12.44 25.31 -21.27
CA LEU A 299 -12.91 24.35 -20.26
C LEU A 299 -12.91 24.96 -18.84
N PRO A 300 -13.93 24.65 -18.00
CA PRO A 300 -13.91 24.99 -16.59
C PRO A 300 -12.71 24.37 -15.86
N ASP A 301 -12.24 25.04 -14.80
CA ASP A 301 -11.17 24.56 -13.90
C ASP A 301 -11.47 23.20 -13.22
N THR A 302 -12.72 22.73 -13.29
CA THR A 302 -13.18 21.44 -12.74
C THR A 302 -13.04 20.29 -13.73
N GLU A 303 -12.90 20.57 -15.02
CA GLU A 303 -12.79 19.56 -16.07
C GLU A 303 -11.34 19.15 -16.31
N LEU A 304 -11.14 17.89 -16.70
CA LEU A 304 -9.84 17.40 -17.14
C LEU A 304 -9.57 17.90 -18.56
N GLN A 305 -8.32 18.19 -18.86
CA GLN A 305 -7.90 18.51 -20.23
C GLN A 305 -7.87 17.23 -21.06
N PRO A 306 -8.53 17.19 -22.24
CA PRO A 306 -8.50 16.03 -23.13
C PRO A 306 -7.09 15.62 -23.58
N ALA A 307 -6.13 16.54 -23.52
CA ALA A 307 -4.74 16.34 -23.90
C ALA A 307 -3.85 15.77 -22.78
N ASP A 308 -4.33 15.65 -21.54
CA ASP A 308 -3.51 15.31 -20.37
C ASP A 308 -2.63 14.07 -20.56
N ASP A 309 -3.14 13.06 -21.25
CA ASP A 309 -2.42 11.81 -21.48
C ASP A 309 -1.16 12.00 -22.33
N PHE A 310 -1.07 13.03 -23.18
CA PHE A 310 0.19 13.36 -23.86
C PHE A 310 1.24 13.93 -22.90
N ALA A 311 0.85 14.75 -21.93
CA ALA A 311 1.78 15.21 -20.89
C ALA A 311 2.23 14.04 -20.01
N LEU A 312 1.34 13.09 -19.72
CA LEU A 312 1.71 11.86 -19.01
C LEU A 312 2.68 11.00 -19.82
N LEU A 313 2.43 10.79 -21.12
CA LEU A 313 3.35 10.07 -22.01
C LEU A 313 4.73 10.74 -22.09
N ALA A 314 4.77 12.07 -22.17
CA ALA A 314 6.03 12.83 -22.09
C ALA A 314 6.75 12.58 -20.76
N GLY A 315 6.04 12.65 -19.64
CA GLY A 315 6.59 12.35 -18.32
C GLY A 315 7.16 10.92 -18.22
N HIS A 316 6.45 9.93 -18.76
CA HIS A 316 6.91 8.55 -18.83
C HIS A 316 8.19 8.41 -19.66
N ALA A 317 8.24 9.03 -20.83
CA ALA A 317 9.41 8.98 -21.71
C ALA A 317 10.64 9.63 -21.06
N TYR A 318 10.47 10.75 -20.36
CA TYR A 318 11.56 11.38 -19.61
C TYR A 318 12.02 10.54 -18.40
N VAL A 319 11.13 9.83 -17.73
CA VAL A 319 11.53 8.87 -16.68
C VAL A 319 12.32 7.72 -17.31
N SER A 320 11.89 7.19 -18.45
CA SER A 320 12.64 6.16 -19.18
C SER A 320 14.02 6.67 -19.61
N LEU A 321 14.13 7.89 -20.13
CA LEU A 321 15.40 8.54 -20.44
C LEU A 321 16.32 8.62 -19.23
N TRP A 322 15.81 9.10 -18.09
CA TRP A 322 16.57 9.13 -16.85
C TRP A 322 17.07 7.74 -16.45
N LYS A 323 16.25 6.69 -16.59
CA LYS A 323 16.70 5.32 -16.31
C LYS A 323 17.77 4.81 -17.28
N LEU A 324 17.73 5.23 -18.55
CA LEU A 324 18.70 4.83 -19.56
C LEU A 324 20.03 5.59 -19.43
N THR A 325 20.01 6.88 -19.07
CA THR A 325 21.19 7.76 -19.08
C THR A 325 21.74 8.08 -17.69
N ASN A 326 20.92 7.89 -16.65
CA ASN A 326 21.17 8.33 -15.28
C ASN A 326 21.35 9.85 -15.14
N GLU A 327 20.82 10.65 -16.08
CA GLU A 327 20.90 12.11 -16.04
C GLU A 327 19.66 12.76 -15.41
N GLU A 328 19.85 13.53 -14.33
CA GLU A 328 18.76 14.24 -13.63
C GLU A 328 18.03 15.26 -14.52
N SER A 329 18.69 15.77 -15.58
CA SER A 329 18.15 16.73 -16.57
C SER A 329 16.83 16.25 -17.18
N HIS A 330 16.65 14.94 -17.37
CA HIS A 330 15.40 14.38 -17.89
C HIS A 330 14.27 14.45 -16.86
N LEU A 331 14.54 14.22 -15.57
CA LEU A 331 13.54 14.41 -14.49
C LEU A 331 13.10 15.87 -14.38
N GLN A 332 14.05 16.80 -14.56
CA GLN A 332 13.78 18.24 -14.58
C GLN A 332 12.83 18.61 -15.73
N SER A 333 13.08 18.06 -16.92
CA SER A 333 12.23 18.23 -18.10
C SER A 333 10.83 17.63 -17.89
N ALA A 334 10.75 16.44 -17.26
CA ALA A 334 9.48 15.81 -16.89
C ALA A 334 8.64 16.70 -15.96
N VAL A 335 9.26 17.24 -14.90
CA VAL A 335 8.57 18.13 -13.96
C VAL A 335 8.14 19.42 -14.65
N ALA A 336 8.97 20.00 -15.53
CA ALA A 336 8.61 21.22 -16.25
C ALA A 336 7.33 21.06 -17.07
N ILE A 337 7.21 20.00 -17.87
CA ILE A 337 5.99 19.75 -18.67
C ILE A 337 4.80 19.38 -17.79
N LEU A 338 4.99 18.57 -16.74
CA LEU A 338 3.89 18.15 -15.87
C LEU A 338 3.36 19.29 -15.00
N GLU A 339 4.20 20.21 -14.52
CA GLU A 339 3.76 21.46 -13.87
C GLU A 339 2.98 22.35 -14.83
N TYR A 340 3.46 22.47 -16.08
CA TYR A 340 2.76 23.23 -17.10
C TYR A 340 1.37 22.65 -17.40
N ALA A 341 1.27 21.32 -17.40
CA ALA A 341 0.01 20.61 -17.60
C ALA A 341 -0.91 20.69 -16.38
N SER A 342 -0.38 20.52 -15.17
CA SER A 342 -1.11 20.64 -13.91
C SER A 342 -1.76 22.03 -13.74
N ALA A 343 -1.08 23.09 -14.19
CA ALA A 343 -1.61 24.45 -14.16
C ALA A 343 -2.86 24.64 -15.06
N ARG A 344 -3.02 23.81 -16.09
CA ARG A 344 -4.13 23.84 -17.07
C ARG A 344 -5.20 22.79 -16.80
N SER A 345 -4.82 21.67 -16.20
CA SER A 345 -5.70 20.58 -15.80
C SER A 345 -5.66 20.43 -14.28
N LYS A 346 -6.24 21.42 -13.60
CA LYS A 346 -6.10 21.55 -12.13
C LYS A 346 -6.59 20.33 -11.38
N GLN A 347 -7.58 19.58 -11.89
CA GLN A 347 -8.11 18.38 -11.22
C GLN A 347 -7.42 17.08 -11.62
N SER A 348 -6.38 17.12 -12.46
CA SER A 348 -5.72 15.92 -12.97
C SER A 348 -4.90 15.22 -11.89
N TYR A 349 -5.52 14.25 -11.20
CA TYR A 349 -4.84 13.46 -10.17
C TYR A 349 -3.69 12.65 -10.77
N LYS A 350 -3.81 12.15 -12.00
CA LYS A 350 -2.75 11.39 -12.70
C LYS A 350 -1.45 12.17 -12.82
N ILE A 351 -1.54 13.44 -13.24
CA ILE A 351 -0.38 14.35 -13.34
C ILE A 351 0.20 14.62 -11.96
N ARG A 352 -0.65 14.88 -10.97
CA ARG A 352 -0.25 15.15 -9.58
C ARG A 352 0.48 13.96 -8.94
N LEU A 353 -0.02 12.73 -9.13
CA LEU A 353 0.63 11.51 -8.65
C LEU A 353 2.06 11.38 -9.19
N LEU A 354 2.25 11.62 -10.49
CA LEU A 354 3.58 11.57 -11.10
C LEU A 354 4.49 12.71 -10.60
N LEU A 355 3.96 13.93 -10.45
CA LEU A 355 4.71 15.05 -9.86
C LEU A 355 5.19 14.73 -8.44
N ILE A 356 4.36 14.11 -7.59
CA ILE A 356 4.76 13.70 -6.22
C ILE A 356 5.98 12.78 -6.28
N ARG A 357 5.94 11.75 -7.15
CA ARG A 357 7.06 10.81 -7.32
C ARG A 357 8.33 11.51 -7.80
N LEU A 358 8.22 12.35 -8.83
CA LEU A 358 9.35 13.08 -9.40
C LEU A 358 9.96 14.08 -8.41
N TYR A 359 9.15 14.78 -7.63
CA TYR A 359 9.64 15.70 -6.62
C TYR A 359 10.40 14.99 -5.49
N HIS A 360 10.01 13.77 -5.10
CA HIS A 360 10.81 12.98 -4.17
C HIS A 360 12.17 12.59 -4.76
N LEU A 361 12.23 12.15 -6.03
CA LEU A 361 13.49 11.87 -6.72
C LEU A 361 14.39 13.11 -6.82
N LEU A 362 13.78 14.28 -7.09
CA LEU A 362 14.46 15.56 -7.12
C LEU A 362 14.74 16.14 -5.72
N GLY A 363 14.48 15.42 -4.63
CA GLY A 363 14.75 15.91 -3.27
C GLY A 363 13.98 17.17 -2.89
N ALA A 364 12.77 17.38 -3.41
CA ALA A 364 11.89 18.50 -3.13
C ALA A 364 10.59 18.05 -2.42
N PRO A 365 10.68 17.42 -1.24
CA PRO A 365 9.56 16.78 -0.57
C PRO A 365 8.45 17.75 -0.13
N SER A 366 8.76 19.03 0.11
CA SER A 366 7.75 20.05 0.43
C SER A 366 6.79 20.32 -0.73
N LEU A 367 7.28 20.28 -1.98
CA LEU A 367 6.44 20.40 -3.17
C LEU A 367 5.61 19.13 -3.40
N ALA A 368 6.19 17.96 -3.14
CA ALA A 368 5.45 16.70 -3.18
C ALA A 368 4.28 16.72 -2.19
N LEU A 369 4.50 17.21 -0.96
CA LEU A 369 3.45 17.37 0.05
C LEU A 369 2.41 18.43 -0.34
N GLU A 370 2.83 19.55 -0.92
CA GLU A 370 1.91 20.58 -1.44
C GLU A 370 0.96 19.97 -2.48
N ILE A 371 1.49 19.22 -3.45
CA ILE A 371 0.69 18.56 -4.48
C ILE A 371 -0.22 17.49 -3.89
N TYR A 372 0.27 16.71 -2.92
CA TYR A 372 -0.56 15.73 -2.22
C TYR A 372 -1.77 16.38 -1.55
N ARG A 373 -1.57 17.51 -0.85
CA ARG A 373 -2.65 18.28 -0.23
C ARG A 373 -3.63 18.85 -1.24
N LEU A 374 -3.17 19.25 -2.43
CA LEU A 374 -4.04 19.71 -3.51
C LEU A 374 -4.98 18.60 -4.00
N MET A 375 -4.60 17.31 -3.90
CA MET A 375 -5.49 16.18 -4.22
C MET A 375 -6.63 16.01 -3.21
N ASN A 376 -6.57 16.66 -2.04
CA ASN A 376 -7.64 16.66 -1.04
C ASN A 376 -8.05 15.24 -0.63
N ILE A 377 -7.04 14.38 -0.41
CA ILE A 377 -7.18 12.96 0.00
C ILE A 377 -7.87 12.89 1.35
N LYS A 378 -8.96 12.11 1.44
CA LYS A 378 -9.80 12.01 2.64
C LYS A 378 -10.31 10.60 2.90
N GLN A 379 -10.63 10.32 4.17
CA GLN A 379 -11.26 9.08 4.61
C GLN A 379 -10.49 7.85 4.12
N VAL A 380 -11.15 6.85 3.51
CA VAL A 380 -10.50 5.63 2.99
C VAL A 380 -9.35 5.91 2.00
N GLN A 381 -9.32 7.08 1.36
CA GLN A 381 -8.21 7.45 0.49
C GLN A 381 -6.90 7.66 1.28
N THR A 382 -6.96 8.00 2.57
CA THR A 382 -5.73 8.14 3.38
C THR A 382 -5.09 6.79 3.64
N ASP A 383 -5.87 5.72 3.84
CA ASP A 383 -5.36 4.36 3.99
C ASP A 383 -4.69 3.85 2.69
N THR A 384 -5.28 4.16 1.55
CA THR A 384 -4.81 3.69 0.24
C THR A 384 -3.66 4.53 -0.33
N LEU A 385 -3.64 5.86 -0.12
CA LEU A 385 -2.76 6.79 -0.84
C LEU A 385 -1.78 7.59 0.02
N SER A 386 -1.89 7.60 1.35
CA SER A 386 -0.95 8.39 2.20
C SER A 386 0.50 7.92 2.08
N HIS A 387 0.72 6.67 1.66
CA HIS A 387 2.04 6.11 1.39
C HIS A 387 2.84 6.92 0.35
N LEU A 388 2.17 7.69 -0.51
CA LEU A 388 2.80 8.55 -1.52
C LEU A 388 3.72 9.62 -0.90
N VAL A 389 3.41 10.11 0.30
CA VAL A 389 4.19 11.14 1.02
C VAL A 389 4.64 10.73 2.41
N LEU A 390 4.00 9.71 3.02
CA LEU A 390 4.30 9.28 4.39
C LEU A 390 5.24 8.08 4.48
N SER A 391 5.49 7.34 3.39
CA SER A 391 6.50 6.29 3.40
C SER A 391 7.90 6.89 3.55
N ARG A 392 8.63 6.49 4.61
CA ARG A 392 9.93 7.05 5.01
C ARG A 392 9.91 8.58 5.22
N ALA A 393 8.79 9.14 5.67
CA ALA A 393 8.66 10.58 5.91
C ALA A 393 9.69 11.14 6.91
N ALA A 394 10.19 10.33 7.84
CA ALA A 394 11.23 10.75 8.77
C ALA A 394 12.51 11.25 8.07
N MET A 395 12.82 10.78 6.86
CA MET A 395 13.96 11.27 6.05
C MET A 395 13.78 12.71 5.55
N TRP A 396 12.53 13.15 5.38
CA TRP A 396 12.19 14.50 4.92
C TRP A 396 11.85 15.46 6.07
N SER A 397 11.68 14.92 7.26
CA SER A 397 11.12 15.63 8.39
C SER A 397 12.10 16.60 9.02
N LEU A 398 11.63 17.83 9.25
CA LEU A 398 12.37 18.86 9.98
C LEU A 398 11.98 18.90 11.47
N ALA A 399 11.41 17.80 11.99
CA ALA A 399 10.97 17.63 13.37
C ALA A 399 11.99 18.05 14.44
N PRO A 400 13.31 17.76 14.31
CA PRO A 400 14.31 18.27 15.26
C PRO A 400 14.33 19.79 15.40
N LEU A 401 13.98 20.53 14.35
CA LEU A 401 13.91 22.00 14.36
C LEU A 401 12.61 22.55 14.94
N GLY A 402 11.65 21.68 15.26
CA GLY A 402 10.33 22.06 15.74
C GLY A 402 9.27 22.13 14.64
N ASP A 403 9.59 21.74 13.41
CA ASP A 403 8.63 21.65 12.33
C ASP A 403 7.82 20.35 12.44
N ILE A 404 6.55 20.50 12.76
CA ILE A 404 5.62 19.39 12.97
C ILE A 404 4.84 19.00 11.71
N THR A 405 5.18 19.53 10.52
CA THR A 405 4.38 19.37 9.29
C THR A 405 4.07 17.91 8.96
N TYR A 406 5.09 17.04 8.87
CA TYR A 406 4.87 15.61 8.59
C TYR A 406 4.23 14.87 9.76
N MET A 407 4.49 15.28 11.00
CA MET A 407 3.83 14.69 12.17
C MET A 407 2.32 15.00 12.15
N SER A 408 1.93 16.24 11.84
CA SER A 408 0.53 16.62 11.69
C SER A 408 -0.14 15.87 10.54
N GLU A 409 0.58 15.63 9.44
CA GLU A 409 0.06 14.85 8.31
C GLU A 409 -0.20 13.38 8.70
N CYS A 410 0.67 12.77 9.52
CA CYS A 410 0.42 11.45 10.09
C CYS A 410 -0.84 11.44 10.98
N MET A 411 -1.00 12.46 11.84
CA MET A 411 -2.16 12.55 12.74
C MET A 411 -3.48 12.77 12.00
N GLU A 412 -3.47 13.60 10.95
CA GLU A 412 -4.62 13.84 10.09
C GLU A 412 -4.99 12.58 9.29
N SER A 413 -3.99 11.93 8.68
CA SER A 413 -4.19 10.68 7.93
C SER A 413 -4.68 9.53 8.82
N SER A 414 -4.40 9.56 10.12
CA SER A 414 -4.84 8.56 11.10
C SER A 414 -6.31 8.68 11.51
N GLN A 415 -7.00 9.78 11.18
CA GLN A 415 -8.39 10.00 11.60
C GLN A 415 -9.36 8.94 11.04
N ILE A 416 -9.08 8.37 9.87
CA ILE A 416 -9.91 7.30 9.28
C ILE A 416 -10.00 6.07 10.19
N TYR A 417 -8.93 5.69 10.88
CA TYR A 417 -8.93 4.50 11.74
C TYR A 417 -9.71 4.75 13.03
N MET A 418 -9.69 5.98 13.55
CA MET A 418 -10.53 6.36 14.68
C MET A 418 -12.02 6.35 14.26
N ALA A 419 -12.33 6.89 13.08
CA ALA A 419 -13.69 6.87 12.54
C ALA A 419 -14.18 5.44 12.32
N ASN A 420 -13.36 4.56 11.72
CA ASN A 420 -13.69 3.14 11.50
C ASN A 420 -14.15 2.45 12.79
N SER A 421 -13.41 2.63 13.88
CA SER A 421 -13.70 1.98 15.17
C SER A 421 -15.05 2.36 15.79
N THR A 422 -15.69 3.43 15.30
CA THR A 422 -16.97 3.93 15.82
C THR A 422 -18.10 3.87 14.79
N GLU A 423 -17.85 4.32 13.57
CA GLU A 423 -18.86 4.42 12.51
C GLU A 423 -19.18 3.06 11.88
N THR A 424 -18.16 2.25 11.57
CA THR A 424 -18.37 0.96 10.88
C THR A 424 -19.16 -0.02 11.74
N ALA A 425 -18.87 -0.09 13.04
CA ALA A 425 -19.64 -0.87 14.01
C ALA A 425 -21.14 -0.46 14.04
N GLU A 426 -21.45 0.83 13.92
CA GLU A 426 -22.84 1.31 13.85
C GLU A 426 -23.52 0.85 12.55
N TYR A 427 -22.81 0.89 11.41
CA TYR A 427 -23.34 0.40 10.13
C TYR A 427 -23.62 -1.11 10.15
N ILE A 428 -22.77 -1.91 10.80
CA ILE A 428 -23.01 -3.34 11.01
C ILE A 428 -24.32 -3.54 11.79
N ALA A 429 -24.51 -2.84 12.91
CA ALA A 429 -25.74 -2.93 13.70
C ALA A 429 -26.99 -2.49 12.91
N ARG A 430 -26.86 -1.46 12.08
CA ARG A 430 -27.94 -0.96 11.21
C ARG A 430 -28.28 -1.97 10.10
N ALA A 431 -27.29 -2.65 9.54
CA ALA A 431 -27.49 -3.71 8.54
C ALA A 431 -28.26 -4.90 9.13
N PHE A 432 -27.97 -5.33 10.36
CA PHE A 432 -28.81 -6.31 11.08
C PHE A 432 -30.26 -5.83 11.23
N SER A 433 -30.44 -4.57 11.64
CA SER A 433 -31.75 -3.97 11.89
C SER A 433 -32.62 -3.85 10.63
N THR A 434 -31.98 -3.71 9.47
CA THR A 434 -32.63 -3.58 8.15
C THR A 434 -32.61 -4.88 7.34
N GLU A 435 -32.15 -5.99 7.93
CA GLU A 435 -32.00 -7.30 7.29
C GLU A 435 -31.12 -7.32 6.04
N ARG A 436 -30.09 -6.46 5.97
CA ARG A 436 -29.11 -6.41 4.88
C ARG A 436 -27.93 -7.36 5.10
N TYR A 437 -28.23 -8.64 5.27
CA TYR A 437 -27.24 -9.66 5.64
C TYR A 437 -26.10 -9.81 4.63
N SER A 438 -26.37 -9.62 3.34
CA SER A 438 -25.34 -9.70 2.29
C SER A 438 -24.20 -8.70 2.50
N GLN A 439 -24.51 -7.51 3.05
CA GLN A 439 -23.52 -6.43 3.27
C GLN A 439 -22.75 -6.55 4.59
N ILE A 440 -23.24 -7.34 5.55
CA ILE A 440 -22.64 -7.43 6.88
C ILE A 440 -21.25 -8.06 6.82
N ILE A 441 -21.07 -9.06 5.94
CA ILE A 441 -19.75 -9.70 5.75
C ILE A 441 -18.76 -8.66 5.22
N ASP A 442 -19.16 -7.88 4.21
CA ASP A 442 -18.33 -6.82 3.63
C ASP A 442 -17.98 -5.73 4.65
N PHE A 443 -18.93 -5.34 5.52
CA PHE A 443 -18.64 -4.36 6.58
C PHE A 443 -17.69 -4.88 7.64
N ILE A 444 -17.78 -6.16 8.01
CA ILE A 444 -16.84 -6.78 8.96
C ILE A 444 -15.46 -6.91 8.33
N GLU A 445 -15.36 -7.30 7.05
CA GLU A 445 -14.08 -7.34 6.34
C GLU A 445 -13.48 -5.94 6.22
N PHE A 446 -14.29 -4.93 5.88
CA PHE A 446 -13.85 -3.54 5.82
C PHE A 446 -13.34 -3.03 7.17
N GLU A 447 -14.08 -3.32 8.26
CA GLU A 447 -13.68 -2.98 9.62
C GLU A 447 -12.32 -3.60 9.95
N ASP A 448 -12.18 -4.92 9.72
CA ASP A 448 -10.94 -5.67 9.99
C ASP A 448 -9.77 -5.15 9.16
N ARG A 449 -9.97 -4.90 7.86
CA ARG A 449 -8.91 -4.39 6.96
C ARG A 449 -8.40 -3.01 7.35
N LEU A 450 -9.26 -2.14 7.86
CA LEU A 450 -8.84 -0.82 8.36
C LEU A 450 -8.22 -0.89 9.76
N ASP A 451 -8.79 -1.68 10.67
CA ASP A 451 -8.26 -1.84 12.02
C ASP A 451 -6.89 -2.49 12.03
N ASN A 452 -6.64 -3.39 11.08
CA ASN A 452 -5.39 -4.11 10.86
C ASN A 452 -4.65 -3.60 9.60
N SER A 453 -4.77 -2.31 9.25
CA SER A 453 -4.08 -1.76 8.08
C SER A 453 -2.56 -1.72 8.27
N LEU A 454 -1.81 -2.19 7.27
CA LEU A 454 -0.36 -2.04 7.19
C LEU A 454 0.05 -0.56 7.10
N GLN A 455 -0.67 0.26 6.33
CA GLN A 455 -0.33 1.67 6.13
C GLN A 455 -0.51 2.48 7.43
N ARG A 456 -1.53 2.15 8.23
CA ARG A 456 -1.72 2.69 9.59
C ARG A 456 -0.46 2.52 10.44
N ASP A 457 0.05 1.29 10.48
CA ASP A 457 1.10 0.89 11.40
C ASP A 457 2.48 1.33 10.91
N LEU A 458 2.72 1.31 9.60
CA LEU A 458 3.88 1.97 8.97
C LEU A 458 3.93 3.47 9.32
N MET A 459 2.81 4.17 9.14
CA MET A 459 2.71 5.59 9.45
C MET A 459 2.91 5.88 10.94
N LYS A 460 2.41 5.02 11.82
CA LYS A 460 2.64 5.12 13.26
C LYS A 460 4.13 5.00 13.58
N VAL A 461 4.86 4.04 12.99
CA VAL A 461 6.32 3.93 13.18
C VAL A 461 7.03 5.19 12.68
N GLU A 462 6.69 5.70 11.49
CA GLU A 462 7.24 6.97 10.99
C GLU A 462 6.98 8.15 11.94
N HIS A 463 5.78 8.20 12.53
CA HIS A 463 5.45 9.19 13.55
C HIS A 463 6.34 9.05 14.79
N VAL A 464 6.57 7.83 15.30
CA VAL A 464 7.50 7.59 16.42
C VAL A 464 8.91 8.05 16.07
N ARG A 465 9.41 7.73 14.88
CA ARG A 465 10.74 8.16 14.40
C ARG A 465 10.89 9.69 14.48
N MET A 466 9.86 10.42 14.05
CA MET A 466 9.82 11.88 14.11
C MET A 466 9.68 12.41 15.54
N ARG A 467 8.82 11.80 16.37
CA ARG A 467 8.63 12.19 17.78
C ARG A 467 9.91 12.06 18.59
N VAL A 468 10.63 10.95 18.45
CA VAL A 468 11.92 10.72 19.13
C VAL A 468 12.94 11.79 18.78
N ALA A 469 12.90 12.33 17.56
CA ALA A 469 13.80 13.39 17.13
C ALA A 469 13.34 14.80 17.56
N HIS A 470 12.05 14.98 17.86
CA HIS A 470 11.42 16.26 18.23
C HIS A 470 11.36 16.49 19.75
N GLU A 471 10.93 15.46 20.49
CA GLU A 471 10.59 15.53 21.90
C GLU A 471 11.79 15.25 22.82
N VAL A 472 11.64 15.60 24.09
CA VAL A 472 12.65 15.24 25.10
C VAL A 472 12.53 13.76 25.42
N LEU A 473 13.62 13.02 25.23
CA LEU A 473 13.69 11.61 25.60
C LEU A 473 13.51 11.46 27.12
N ASN A 474 12.40 10.86 27.53
CA ASN A 474 12.04 10.64 28.93
C ASN A 474 11.25 9.32 29.09
N ALA A 475 10.99 8.92 30.33
CA ALA A 475 10.27 7.66 30.61
C ALA A 475 8.84 7.66 30.06
N GLU A 476 8.14 8.79 30.09
CA GLU A 476 6.75 8.89 29.61
C GLU A 476 6.64 8.61 28.10
N LEU A 477 7.51 9.21 27.28
CA LEU A 477 7.58 8.95 25.84
C LEU A 477 7.92 7.48 25.58
N VAL A 478 8.92 6.94 26.27
CA VAL A 478 9.38 5.56 26.12
C VAL A 478 8.28 4.56 26.46
N ASP A 479 7.62 4.74 27.61
CA ASP A 479 6.59 3.83 28.10
C ASP A 479 5.35 3.85 27.19
N MET A 480 4.92 5.05 26.77
CA MET A 480 3.79 5.20 25.84
C MET A 480 4.04 4.49 24.52
N GLU A 481 5.17 4.77 23.87
CA GLU A 481 5.47 4.19 22.56
C GLU A 481 5.78 2.70 22.67
N LEU A 482 6.39 2.23 23.75
CA LEU A 482 6.61 0.80 23.99
C LEU A 482 5.30 0.01 23.96
N ILE A 483 4.29 0.46 24.70
CA ILE A 483 2.99 -0.21 24.80
C ILE A 483 2.31 -0.25 23.43
N GLU A 484 2.31 0.87 22.72
CA GLU A 484 1.64 0.96 21.42
C GLU A 484 2.35 0.12 20.36
N LEU A 485 3.68 0.15 20.28
CA LEU A 485 4.43 -0.66 19.32
C LEU A 485 4.33 -2.16 19.61
N LYS A 486 4.27 -2.58 20.88
CA LYS A 486 3.98 -3.97 21.26
C LYS A 486 2.62 -4.42 20.74
N PHE A 487 1.59 -3.57 20.90
CA PHE A 487 0.26 -3.87 20.37
C PHE A 487 0.31 -4.11 18.86
N ILE A 488 1.01 -3.24 18.12
CA ILE A 488 1.16 -3.35 16.66
C ILE A 488 1.92 -4.62 16.28
N PHE A 489 2.99 -4.97 16.99
CA PHE A 489 3.79 -6.16 16.71
C PHE A 489 3.00 -7.48 16.76
N ASP A 490 1.91 -7.51 17.52
CA ASP A 490 1.03 -8.69 17.63
C ASP A 490 -0.19 -8.67 16.69
N ARG A 491 -0.36 -7.61 15.87
CA ARG A 491 -1.45 -7.49 14.90
C ARG A 491 -1.23 -8.33 13.64
N ILE A 492 -2.34 -8.65 12.99
CA ILE A 492 -2.36 -9.02 11.56
C ILE A 492 -2.27 -7.71 10.77
N HIS A 493 -1.69 -7.74 9.57
CA HIS A 493 -1.55 -6.55 8.73
C HIS A 493 -2.09 -6.81 7.33
N HIS A 494 -3.11 -6.05 6.92
CA HIS A 494 -3.65 -6.02 5.57
C HIS A 494 -3.04 -4.87 4.79
N ASP A 495 -2.46 -5.14 3.62
CA ASP A 495 -1.97 -4.09 2.73
C ASP A 495 -3.11 -3.64 1.80
N ASN A 496 -3.66 -2.46 2.09
CA ASN A 496 -4.73 -1.84 1.31
C ASN A 496 -4.20 -0.74 0.38
N ARG A 497 -2.88 -0.55 0.27
CA ARG A 497 -2.33 0.56 -0.51
C ARG A 497 -2.59 0.35 -2.00
N ASP A 498 -2.99 1.43 -2.66
CA ASP A 498 -3.27 1.42 -4.09
C ASP A 498 -2.03 1.85 -4.89
N PHE A 499 -1.39 0.88 -5.53
CA PHE A 499 -0.26 1.11 -6.43
C PHE A 499 -0.68 1.20 -7.90
N GLU A 500 -1.88 0.73 -8.24
CA GLU A 500 -2.40 0.64 -9.61
C GLU A 500 -2.94 1.99 -10.10
N ILE A 501 -3.29 2.90 -9.17
CA ILE A 501 -3.76 4.26 -9.49
C ILE A 501 -2.74 5.11 -10.28
N ILE A 502 -1.45 4.79 -10.19
CA ILE A 502 -0.40 5.46 -10.97
C ILE A 502 -0.48 4.91 -12.41
N PRO A 503 -0.82 5.75 -13.40
CA PRO A 503 -0.93 5.28 -14.78
C PRO A 503 0.40 4.68 -15.24
N ASN A 504 0.33 3.52 -15.89
CA ASN A 504 1.50 2.85 -16.44
C ASN A 504 1.39 2.72 -17.96
N TYR A 505 2.09 3.61 -18.66
CA TYR A 505 2.27 3.55 -20.11
C TYR A 505 3.66 3.05 -20.49
N GLN A 506 4.39 2.37 -19.60
CA GLN A 506 5.69 1.80 -19.94
C GLN A 506 5.55 0.66 -20.97
N PRO A 507 6.56 0.46 -21.84
CA PRO A 507 6.60 -0.67 -22.76
C PRO A 507 6.43 -2.00 -22.04
N GLN A 508 5.82 -2.98 -22.71
CA GLN A 508 5.62 -4.30 -22.15
C GLN A 508 6.97 -4.94 -21.74
N GLY A 509 6.98 -5.57 -20.57
CA GLY A 509 8.17 -6.22 -20.01
C GLY A 509 9.19 -5.27 -19.38
N GLN A 510 8.98 -3.95 -19.43
CA GLN A 510 9.76 -3.00 -18.66
C GLN A 510 9.18 -2.84 -17.24
N PRO A 511 10.00 -2.43 -16.25
CA PRO A 511 9.49 -2.06 -14.93
C PRO A 511 8.41 -0.98 -15.05
N SER A 512 7.37 -1.07 -14.21
CA SER A 512 6.27 -0.11 -14.25
C SER A 512 6.75 1.30 -13.94
N LEU A 513 5.97 2.32 -14.31
CA LEU A 513 6.28 3.70 -13.91
C LEU A 513 6.39 3.84 -12.38
N ASN A 514 5.53 3.13 -11.62
CA ASN A 514 5.62 3.09 -10.18
C ASN A 514 7.02 2.61 -9.75
N ASP A 515 7.46 1.45 -10.23
CA ASP A 515 8.77 0.86 -9.88
C ASP A 515 9.94 1.76 -10.30
N GLN A 516 9.87 2.34 -11.50
CA GLN A 516 10.91 3.24 -11.99
C GLN A 516 11.03 4.50 -11.14
N THR A 517 9.92 4.99 -10.58
CA THR A 517 9.90 6.27 -9.84
C THR A 517 10.00 6.13 -8.33
N LEU A 518 10.18 4.92 -7.82
CA LEU A 518 10.53 4.70 -6.42
C LEU A 518 11.96 5.16 -6.12
N SER A 519 12.14 5.95 -5.07
CA SER A 519 13.47 6.25 -4.52
C SER A 519 14.12 5.02 -3.89
N PHE A 520 13.29 4.19 -3.24
CA PHE A 520 13.67 2.93 -2.57
C PHE A 520 12.48 1.98 -2.66
N LYS A 521 12.70 0.67 -2.44
CA LYS A 521 11.62 -0.31 -2.27
C LYS A 521 10.64 0.17 -1.20
N LEU A 522 9.33 0.16 -1.47
CA LEU A 522 8.35 0.64 -0.51
C LEU A 522 8.36 -0.20 0.78
N PRO A 523 8.22 0.42 1.96
CA PRO A 523 8.12 -0.33 3.22
C PRO A 523 6.95 -1.31 3.19
N GLY A 524 7.21 -2.60 3.40
CA GLY A 524 6.20 -3.66 3.56
C GLY A 524 6.11 -4.15 5.00
N ALA A 525 5.49 -5.32 5.19
CA ALA A 525 5.40 -5.97 6.49
C ALA A 525 6.79 -6.36 7.05
N GLY A 526 7.75 -6.67 6.18
CA GLY A 526 9.13 -6.97 6.57
C GLY A 526 9.82 -5.74 7.17
N TRP A 527 9.69 -4.58 6.51
CA TRP A 527 10.19 -3.31 7.03
C TRP A 527 9.56 -2.98 8.38
N LEU A 528 8.22 -3.09 8.48
CA LEU A 528 7.48 -2.82 9.72
C LEU A 528 7.99 -3.71 10.87
N SER A 529 8.10 -5.01 10.63
CA SER A 529 8.59 -5.96 11.64
C SER A 529 10.02 -5.62 12.10
N ALA A 530 10.93 -5.31 11.17
CA ALA A 530 12.31 -4.95 11.51
C ALA A 530 12.37 -3.70 12.40
N TYR A 531 11.61 -2.65 12.03
CA TYR A 531 11.57 -1.40 12.80
C TYR A 531 10.88 -1.56 14.15
N LEU A 532 9.77 -2.30 14.23
CA LEU A 532 9.14 -2.64 15.50
C LEU A 532 10.11 -3.38 16.41
N LYS A 533 10.85 -4.37 15.89
CA LYS A 533 11.85 -5.10 16.69
C LYS A 533 12.94 -4.18 17.24
N MET A 534 13.48 -3.28 16.42
CA MET A 534 14.48 -2.31 16.89
C MET A 534 13.92 -1.42 18.01
N TYR A 535 12.79 -0.76 17.74
CA TYR A 535 12.23 0.21 18.67
C TYR A 535 11.69 -0.43 19.95
N ILE A 536 10.99 -1.56 19.85
CA ILE A 536 10.49 -2.29 21.04
C ILE A 536 11.67 -2.72 21.90
N ARG A 537 12.75 -3.27 21.34
CA ARG A 537 13.92 -3.66 22.14
C ARG A 537 14.55 -2.47 22.85
N VAL A 538 14.76 -1.37 22.14
CA VAL A 538 15.34 -0.14 22.71
C VAL A 538 14.46 0.43 23.81
N PHE A 539 13.15 0.55 23.55
CA PHE A 539 12.21 1.08 24.54
C PHE A 539 12.03 0.14 25.73
N GLN A 540 12.03 -1.18 25.52
CA GLN A 540 12.01 -2.15 26.62
C GLN A 540 13.20 -1.93 27.54
N GLN A 541 14.40 -1.73 27.02
CA GLN A 541 15.60 -1.51 27.83
C GLN A 541 15.60 -0.15 28.53
N ALA A 542 15.12 0.90 27.84
CA ALA A 542 14.99 2.23 28.39
C ALA A 542 13.87 2.33 29.46
N SER A 543 12.81 1.52 29.37
CA SER A 543 11.65 1.51 30.27
C SER A 543 11.92 0.78 31.59
N ASP A 544 11.25 1.21 32.66
CA ASP A 544 11.14 0.45 33.92
C ASP A 544 10.01 -0.58 33.91
N LEU A 545 9.04 -0.46 32.98
CA LEU A 545 7.94 -1.40 32.83
C LEU A 545 8.45 -2.75 32.34
N ASP A 546 8.26 -3.80 33.13
CA ASP A 546 8.40 -5.18 32.67
C ASP A 546 7.02 -5.78 32.37
N ASP A 547 6.99 -6.94 31.70
CA ASP A 547 5.74 -7.59 31.29
C ASP A 547 4.79 -7.84 32.49
N SER A 548 5.35 -8.09 33.68
CA SER A 548 4.56 -8.35 34.90
C SER A 548 3.92 -7.09 35.49
N VAL A 549 4.58 -5.94 35.34
CA VAL A 549 4.07 -4.61 35.73
C VAL A 549 3.04 -4.15 34.71
N GLU A 550 3.34 -4.31 33.42
CA GLU A 550 2.44 -4.00 32.31
C GLU A 550 1.11 -4.73 32.43
N ASP A 551 1.14 -6.05 32.63
CA ASP A 551 -0.04 -6.90 32.79
C ASP A 551 -0.98 -6.45 33.91
N LYS A 552 -0.43 -5.83 34.96
CA LYS A 552 -1.18 -5.42 36.16
C LYS A 552 -1.63 -3.96 36.11
N LEU A 553 -0.91 -3.11 35.39
CA LEU A 553 -1.20 -1.68 35.29
C LEU A 553 -2.05 -1.32 34.06
N LEU A 554 -1.97 -2.11 32.99
CA LEU A 554 -2.70 -1.88 31.75
C LEU A 554 -3.88 -2.86 31.64
N ILE A 555 -5.06 -2.40 32.05
CA ILE A 555 -6.34 -3.08 31.79
C ILE A 555 -6.94 -2.41 30.55
N GLY A 556 -6.67 -2.97 29.38
CA GLY A 556 -7.23 -2.54 28.09
C GLY A 556 -7.49 -3.74 27.19
N ASP A 557 -8.25 -3.52 26.10
CA ASP A 557 -8.49 -4.56 25.09
C ASP A 557 -7.17 -4.97 24.46
N ARG A 558 -6.70 -6.19 24.77
CA ARG A 558 -5.53 -6.77 24.10
C ARG A 558 -5.91 -7.16 22.67
N PRO A 559 -4.96 -7.14 21.71
CA PRO A 559 -5.21 -7.73 20.41
C PRO A 559 -5.73 -9.15 20.57
N LYS A 560 -6.64 -9.59 19.70
CA LYS A 560 -7.07 -10.99 19.70
C LYS A 560 -5.82 -11.87 19.59
N PRO A 561 -5.62 -12.86 20.48
CA PRO A 561 -4.44 -13.71 20.42
C PRO A 561 -4.38 -14.39 19.06
N SER A 562 -3.26 -14.21 18.36
CA SER A 562 -3.04 -14.87 17.08
C SER A 562 -2.95 -16.39 17.28
N ASN A 563 -3.57 -17.14 16.37
CA ASN A 563 -3.41 -18.59 16.31
C ASN A 563 -2.06 -19.02 15.71
N ASP A 564 -1.24 -18.06 15.25
CA ASP A 564 0.11 -18.30 14.74
C ASP A 564 1.00 -18.85 15.88
N PRO A 565 1.56 -20.07 15.73
CA PRO A 565 2.51 -20.63 16.69
C PRO A 565 3.71 -19.73 16.96
N GLU A 566 4.14 -18.89 16.01
CA GLU A 566 5.23 -17.93 16.22
C GLU A 566 4.86 -16.85 17.22
N ASN A 567 3.59 -16.40 17.24
CA ASN A 567 3.10 -15.40 18.18
C ASN A 567 2.90 -15.96 19.60
N GLN A 568 2.97 -17.28 19.77
CA GLN A 568 2.93 -17.94 21.08
C GLN A 568 4.30 -18.01 21.76
N GLN A 569 5.39 -17.74 21.05
CA GLN A 569 6.73 -17.69 21.64
C GLN A 569 6.89 -16.46 22.55
N PRO A 570 7.76 -16.52 23.57
CA PRO A 570 8.06 -15.36 24.40
C PRO A 570 8.51 -14.17 23.55
N LEU A 571 8.03 -12.97 23.88
CA LEU A 571 8.32 -11.76 23.11
C LEU A 571 9.83 -11.54 22.92
N ARG A 572 10.65 -11.77 23.97
CA ARG A 572 12.11 -11.64 23.89
C ARG A 572 12.73 -12.52 22.79
N GLU A 573 12.20 -13.73 22.58
CA GLU A 573 12.70 -14.65 21.54
C GLU A 573 12.27 -14.16 20.14
N ARG A 574 11.01 -13.74 20.00
CA ARG A 574 10.46 -13.19 18.74
C ARG A 574 11.19 -11.93 18.28
N LEU A 575 11.59 -11.06 19.21
CA LEU A 575 12.31 -9.83 18.91
C LEU A 575 13.75 -10.04 18.41
N VAL A 576 14.36 -11.19 18.70
CA VAL A 576 15.74 -11.52 18.29
C VAL A 576 15.78 -12.34 17.01
N LYS A 577 14.72 -13.11 16.73
CA LYS A 577 14.60 -13.89 15.50
C LYS A 577 14.59 -12.93 14.30
N LYS A 578 15.50 -13.15 13.34
CA LYS A 578 15.50 -12.44 12.05
C LYS A 578 14.81 -13.31 11.00
N ARG A 579 14.03 -12.70 10.12
CA ARG A 579 13.38 -13.38 9.00
C ARG A 579 13.87 -12.81 7.67
N ASP A 580 13.84 -13.61 6.61
CA ASP A 580 14.38 -13.18 5.31
C ASP A 580 13.52 -12.07 4.68
N ASP A 581 12.20 -12.12 4.85
CA ASP A 581 11.25 -11.09 4.41
C ASP A 581 11.53 -9.72 5.04
N GLU A 582 12.01 -9.70 6.29
CA GLU A 582 12.47 -8.46 6.95
C GLU A 582 13.63 -7.85 6.20
N ILE A 583 14.64 -8.65 5.85
CA ILE A 583 15.86 -8.18 5.21
C ILE A 583 15.60 -7.73 3.76
N GLU A 584 14.67 -8.39 3.05
CA GLU A 584 14.32 -8.05 1.66
C GLU A 584 13.66 -6.67 1.51
N ASP A 585 12.98 -6.18 2.55
CA ASP A 585 12.30 -4.89 2.54
C ASP A 585 13.19 -3.71 2.96
N LEU A 586 14.34 -3.99 3.59
CA LEU A 586 15.30 -2.99 4.02
C LEU A 586 16.26 -2.60 2.89
N THR A 587 16.55 -1.30 2.78
CA THR A 587 17.72 -0.79 2.06
C THR A 587 19.02 -1.26 2.72
N GLU A 588 20.15 -1.22 2.00
CA GLU A 588 21.45 -1.61 2.57
C GLU A 588 21.81 -0.78 3.81
N ASP A 589 21.51 0.52 3.79
CA ASP A 589 21.76 1.40 4.94
C ASP A 589 20.83 1.06 6.13
N GLU A 590 19.57 0.65 5.87
CA GLU A 590 18.65 0.15 6.90
C GLU A 590 19.08 -1.22 7.47
N LYS A 591 19.68 -2.10 6.66
CA LYS A 591 20.23 -3.38 7.13
C LYS A 591 21.39 -3.16 8.11
N LEU A 592 22.33 -2.28 7.75
CA LEU A 592 23.44 -1.89 8.64
C LEU A 592 22.91 -1.29 9.94
N PHE A 593 21.87 -0.46 9.85
CA PHE A 593 21.21 0.10 11.02
C PHE A 593 20.54 -0.98 11.89
N TYR A 594 19.87 -1.96 11.27
CA TYR A 594 19.24 -3.07 11.99
C TYR A 594 20.26 -3.94 12.73
N GLU A 595 21.41 -4.19 12.11
CA GLU A 595 22.53 -4.89 12.75
C GLU A 595 23.13 -4.08 13.90
N TYR A 596 23.34 -2.78 13.71
CA TYR A 596 23.82 -1.87 14.74
C TYR A 596 22.89 -1.84 15.96
N ALA A 597 21.59 -1.62 15.75
CA ALA A 597 20.59 -1.57 16.81
C ALA A 597 20.50 -2.91 17.55
N SER A 598 20.57 -4.02 16.80
CA SER A 598 20.56 -5.37 17.39
C SER A 598 21.78 -5.63 18.28
N ALA A 599 22.97 -5.27 17.81
CA ALA A 599 24.23 -5.44 18.54
C ALA A 599 24.31 -4.52 19.77
N LEU A 600 23.80 -3.28 19.65
CA LEU A 600 23.70 -2.34 20.76
C LEU A 600 22.80 -2.90 21.87
N ALA A 601 21.58 -3.31 21.53
CA ALA A 601 20.63 -3.86 22.50
C ALA A 601 21.14 -5.18 23.12
N GLU A 602 21.83 -6.03 22.35
CA GLU A 602 22.41 -7.27 22.89
C GLU A 602 23.55 -7.00 23.89
N TRP A 603 24.43 -6.05 23.57
CA TRP A 603 25.51 -5.62 24.46
C TRP A 603 24.97 -5.05 25.77
N LEU A 604 23.89 -4.27 25.70
CA LEU A 604 23.37 -3.54 26.85
C LEU A 604 22.38 -4.31 27.73
N SER A 605 21.71 -5.33 27.19
CA SER A 605 20.68 -6.10 27.88
C SER A 605 21.05 -6.55 29.31
N PRO A 606 22.25 -7.13 29.58
CA PRO A 606 22.60 -7.59 30.93
C PRO A 606 22.67 -6.46 31.95
N TYR A 607 23.09 -5.26 31.52
CA TYR A 607 23.21 -4.10 32.39
C TYR A 607 21.84 -3.47 32.67
N HIS A 608 20.94 -3.44 31.68
CA HIS A 608 19.56 -3.01 31.88
C HIS A 608 18.81 -3.93 32.83
N ASP A 609 18.87 -5.25 32.62
CA ASP A 609 18.24 -6.24 33.51
C ASP A 609 18.76 -6.11 34.96
N TYR A 610 20.06 -5.85 35.13
CA TYR A 610 20.67 -5.64 36.45
C TYR A 610 20.22 -4.34 37.14
N VAL A 611 20.12 -3.24 36.40
CA VAL A 611 19.79 -1.91 36.96
C VAL A 611 18.28 -1.75 37.17
N ARG A 612 17.44 -2.47 36.42
CA ARG A 612 15.98 -2.34 36.50
C ARG A 612 15.46 -2.51 37.94
N PRO A 613 14.55 -1.64 38.40
CA PRO A 613 13.85 -1.81 39.67
C PRO A 613 13.05 -3.12 39.69
N PRO A 614 12.90 -3.79 40.84
CA PRO A 614 12.06 -4.98 40.93
C PRO A 614 10.58 -4.62 40.72
N PRO A 615 9.77 -5.49 40.07
CA PRO A 615 8.35 -5.24 39.79
C PRO A 615 7.51 -4.86 41.00
N SER A 616 7.81 -5.46 42.16
CA SER A 616 7.12 -5.16 43.41
C SER A 616 7.32 -3.72 43.89
N ALA A 617 8.46 -3.10 43.60
CA ALA A 617 8.72 -1.71 43.93
C ALA A 617 7.91 -0.76 43.05
N LEU A 618 7.85 -1.04 41.74
CA LEU A 618 7.09 -0.23 40.77
C LEU A 618 5.58 -0.31 41.01
N LEU A 619 5.04 -1.50 41.28
CA LEU A 619 3.62 -1.67 41.62
C LEU A 619 3.24 -0.97 42.94
N ALA A 620 4.13 -0.98 43.92
CA ALA A 620 3.91 -0.27 45.18
C ALA A 620 3.96 1.26 45.01
N GLU A 621 4.81 1.77 44.10
CA GLU A 621 4.87 3.18 43.74
C GLU A 621 3.62 3.62 42.96
N ALA A 622 3.19 2.82 41.98
CA ALA A 622 1.96 3.06 41.23
C ALA A 622 0.71 3.08 42.13
N ALA A 623 0.62 2.16 43.10
CA ALA A 623 -0.46 2.14 44.09
C ALA A 623 -0.49 3.43 44.94
N LYS A 624 0.68 3.91 45.40
CA LYS A 624 0.80 5.16 46.17
C LYS A 624 0.46 6.40 45.34
N ALA A 625 0.78 6.40 44.04
CA ALA A 625 0.46 7.51 43.14
C ALA A 625 -1.05 7.61 42.84
N ASN A 626 -1.76 6.47 42.80
CA ASN A 626 -3.21 6.44 42.60
C ASN A 626 -4.02 6.80 43.85
N ASP A 627 -3.52 6.49 45.06
CA ASP A 627 -4.14 6.94 46.32
C ASP A 627 -4.19 8.49 46.46
N LEU A 628 -3.44 9.21 45.61
CA LEU A 628 -3.39 10.68 45.57
C LEU A 628 -4.32 11.31 44.50
N LYS A 629 -5.01 10.51 43.67
CA LYS A 629 -5.98 11.01 42.66
C LYS A 629 -7.41 10.52 43.00
N PRO A 630 -8.37 11.42 43.31
CA PRO A 630 -9.75 11.00 43.59
C PRO A 630 -10.47 10.69 42.27
N GLY A 631 -10.86 9.43 42.01
CA GLY A 631 -11.76 9.17 40.88
C GLY A 631 -12.05 7.74 40.42
N HIS A 632 -11.18 6.74 40.63
CA HIS A 632 -11.49 5.36 40.21
C HIS A 632 -10.78 4.33 41.11
N PRO A 633 -11.49 3.53 41.92
CA PRO A 633 -10.86 2.49 42.71
C PRO A 633 -10.55 1.26 41.85
N LEU A 634 -9.27 0.88 41.76
CA LEU A 634 -8.89 -0.49 41.43
C LEU A 634 -9.43 -1.41 42.53
N LYS A 635 -10.06 -2.52 42.14
CA LYS A 635 -10.57 -3.55 43.06
C LYS A 635 -9.39 -4.05 43.91
N THR A 636 -9.56 -3.97 45.22
CA THR A 636 -8.61 -4.37 46.27
C THR A 636 -7.87 -5.66 45.92
N LEU A 637 -6.58 -5.54 45.56
CA LEU A 637 -5.64 -6.64 45.67
C LEU A 637 -5.49 -6.93 47.17
N ALA A 638 -5.91 -8.11 47.59
CA ALA A 638 -5.76 -8.56 48.97
C ALA A 638 -4.28 -8.46 49.36
N GLN A 639 -3.97 -7.57 50.29
CA GLN A 639 -2.72 -7.59 51.03
C GLN A 639 -2.67 -8.91 51.79
N GLU A 640 -1.82 -9.84 51.36
CA GLU A 640 -1.30 -10.83 52.29
C GLU A 640 -0.45 -10.07 53.31
N ALA A 641 -1.05 -9.87 54.49
CA ALA A 641 -0.40 -9.28 55.63
C ALA A 641 0.74 -10.20 56.10
N ASN A 642 1.97 -9.88 55.72
CA ASN A 642 3.14 -10.20 56.53
C ASN A 642 3.91 -8.91 56.78
N GLY A 643 3.80 -8.44 58.03
CA GLY A 643 4.51 -7.26 58.49
C GLY A 643 6.01 -7.48 58.48
N SER A 644 6.72 -6.65 57.73
CA SER A 644 8.04 -6.18 58.10
C SER A 644 8.28 -4.81 57.46
N THR A 645 8.13 -3.77 58.27
CA THR A 645 8.84 -2.51 58.09
C THR A 645 10.34 -2.81 58.13
N ASN A 646 11.00 -2.79 56.98
CA ASN A 646 12.41 -2.41 56.77
C ASN A 646 12.83 -2.78 55.34
N GLY A 647 13.64 -1.92 54.72
CA GLY A 647 14.11 -2.08 53.35
C GLY A 647 14.73 -3.45 53.12
N HIS A 648 14.06 -4.26 52.29
CA HIS A 648 14.69 -5.45 51.74
C HIS A 648 15.45 -5.05 50.49
N SER A 649 16.75 -4.84 50.71
CA SER A 649 17.80 -4.85 49.71
C SER A 649 17.60 -5.99 48.71
N LYS A 650 17.75 -5.65 47.41
CA LYS A 650 18.03 -6.61 46.34
C LYS A 650 19.09 -7.57 46.89
N LYS A 651 18.78 -8.89 46.98
CA LYS A 651 19.81 -9.91 47.28
C LYS A 651 20.97 -9.63 46.33
N THR A 652 22.19 -9.70 46.86
CA THR A 652 23.46 -9.40 46.19
C THR A 652 23.64 -10.23 44.92
N GLU A 653 22.99 -9.83 43.83
CA GLU A 653 23.41 -10.15 42.48
C GLU A 653 24.71 -9.39 42.23
N GLU A 654 25.78 -10.13 41.92
CA GLU A 654 27.02 -9.52 41.47
C GLU A 654 26.76 -8.73 40.18
N PRO A 655 27.35 -7.54 40.03
CA PRO A 655 27.17 -6.77 38.81
C PRO A 655 27.67 -7.58 37.61
N PRO A 656 26.96 -7.56 36.48
CA PRO A 656 27.39 -8.28 35.28
C PRO A 656 28.78 -7.81 34.86
N ALA A 657 29.61 -8.75 34.38
CA ALA A 657 30.96 -8.43 33.91
C ALA A 657 30.89 -7.37 32.80
N ILE A 658 31.70 -6.32 32.92
CA ILE A 658 31.76 -5.26 31.91
C ILE A 658 32.52 -5.82 30.70
N LYS A 659 31.83 -5.90 29.56
CA LYS A 659 32.37 -6.33 28.27
C LYS A 659 32.66 -5.11 27.41
N GLU A 660 33.72 -5.19 26.62
CA GLU A 660 34.01 -4.20 25.58
C GLU A 660 32.84 -4.09 24.59
N PRO A 661 32.55 -2.87 24.08
CA PRO A 661 31.51 -2.69 23.08
C PRO A 661 31.81 -3.47 21.80
N PRO A 662 30.79 -4.06 21.14
CA PRO A 662 30.98 -4.73 19.86
C PRO A 662 31.57 -3.82 18.79
N GLU A 663 32.37 -4.40 17.89
CA GLU A 663 33.00 -3.66 16.79
C GLU A 663 31.96 -2.92 15.93
N LEU A 664 30.85 -3.59 15.59
CA LEU A 664 29.71 -3.02 14.88
C LEU A 664 29.19 -1.73 15.54
N VAL A 665 29.12 -1.69 16.87
CA VAL A 665 28.64 -0.50 17.61
C VAL A 665 29.68 0.62 17.58
N THR A 666 30.96 0.27 17.73
CA THR A 666 32.05 1.28 17.80
C THR A 666 32.43 1.88 16.45
N LYS A 667 32.24 1.16 15.34
CA LYS A 667 32.60 1.59 13.98
C LYS A 667 31.44 2.18 13.17
N PHE A 668 30.19 1.91 13.55
CA PHE A 668 29.01 2.31 12.78
C PHE A 668 29.04 3.77 12.29
N PHE A 669 29.37 4.72 13.17
CA PHE A 669 29.38 6.14 12.80
C PHE A 669 30.54 6.54 11.86
N ASP A 670 31.67 5.83 11.92
CA ASP A 670 32.77 6.01 10.98
C ASP A 670 32.40 5.41 9.61
N ASP A 671 31.77 4.22 9.62
CA ASP A 671 31.35 3.51 8.41
C ASP A 671 30.22 4.25 7.68
N ILE A 672 29.19 4.73 8.39
CA ILE A 672 28.09 5.49 7.79
C ILE A 672 28.56 6.85 7.24
N LYS A 673 29.55 7.47 7.89
CA LYS A 673 30.19 8.68 7.37
C LYS A 673 30.96 8.37 6.08
N ALA A 674 31.74 7.29 6.05
CA ALA A 674 32.45 6.88 4.83
C ALA A 674 31.48 6.57 3.68
N ARG A 675 30.36 5.92 3.99
CA ARG A 675 29.25 5.67 3.06
C ARG A 675 28.64 6.96 2.53
N PHE A 676 28.40 7.94 3.39
CA PHE A 676 27.93 9.27 2.99
C PHE A 676 28.94 10.00 2.09
N ASP A 677 30.22 10.04 2.48
CA ASP A 677 31.29 10.69 1.69
C ASP A 677 31.43 10.04 0.30
N LYS A 678 31.27 8.71 0.22
CA LYS A 678 31.23 7.98 -1.06
C LYS A 678 30.00 8.39 -1.89
N ALA A 679 28.81 8.42 -1.30
CA ALA A 679 27.59 8.82 -1.99
C ALA A 679 27.68 10.24 -2.57
N VAL A 680 28.30 11.17 -1.82
CA VAL A 680 28.58 12.53 -2.30
C VAL A 680 29.54 12.52 -3.48
N THR A 681 30.60 11.70 -3.42
CA THR A 681 31.60 11.58 -4.49
C THR A 681 30.99 10.98 -5.77
N ASP A 682 30.13 9.97 -5.61
CA ASP A 682 29.44 9.28 -6.70
C ASP A 682 28.27 10.10 -7.27
N LYS A 683 28.00 11.29 -6.73
CA LYS A 683 26.87 12.17 -7.09
C LYS A 683 25.53 11.43 -7.00
N ALA A 684 25.35 10.68 -5.92
CA ALA A 684 24.11 9.99 -5.61
C ALA A 684 22.90 10.96 -5.60
N LEU A 685 21.71 10.41 -5.81
CA LEU A 685 20.48 11.19 -5.80
C LEU A 685 20.27 11.88 -4.45
N PRO A 686 19.59 13.04 -4.42
CA PRO A 686 19.25 13.72 -3.18
C PRO A 686 18.56 12.83 -2.14
N SER A 687 17.67 11.95 -2.59
CA SER A 687 16.96 11.00 -1.72
C SER A 687 17.89 10.01 -1.02
N GLU A 688 18.93 9.54 -1.71
CA GLU A 688 19.91 8.61 -1.14
C GLU A 688 20.75 9.28 -0.06
N LEU A 689 21.24 10.50 -0.32
CA LEU A 689 22.02 11.27 0.65
C LEU A 689 21.20 11.56 1.92
N LEU A 690 19.96 11.99 1.76
CA LEU A 690 19.08 12.31 2.88
C LEU A 690 18.69 11.07 3.68
N HIS A 691 18.52 9.92 3.02
CA HIS A 691 18.30 8.62 3.68
C HIS A 691 19.48 8.21 4.57
N ILE A 692 20.72 8.26 4.06
CA ILE A 692 21.93 7.93 4.83
C ILE A 692 22.02 8.83 6.08
N VAL A 693 21.76 10.12 5.92
CA VAL A 693 21.79 11.10 7.03
C VAL A 693 20.69 10.81 8.05
N ALA A 694 19.48 10.46 7.60
CA ALA A 694 18.37 10.10 8.48
C ALA A 694 18.69 8.85 9.31
N ILE A 695 19.25 7.81 8.69
CA ILE A 695 19.70 6.59 9.37
C ILE A 695 20.79 6.91 10.41
N ALA A 696 21.76 7.74 10.07
CA ALA A 696 22.82 8.14 10.99
C ALA A 696 22.29 8.94 12.19
N GLN A 697 21.32 9.84 11.97
CA GLN A 697 20.62 10.57 13.05
C GLN A 697 19.84 9.61 13.95
N GLU A 698 19.11 8.68 13.36
CA GLU A 698 18.25 7.73 14.07
C GLU A 698 19.08 6.77 14.94
N ALA A 699 20.21 6.26 14.42
CA ALA A 699 21.16 5.47 15.20
C ALA A 699 21.69 6.22 16.43
N TYR A 700 21.97 7.51 16.30
CA TYR A 700 22.42 8.33 17.43
C TYR A 700 21.32 8.55 18.47
N LEU A 701 20.07 8.71 18.02
CA LEU A 701 18.91 8.82 18.92
C LEU A 701 18.63 7.51 19.65
N LEU A 702 18.70 6.35 18.98
CA LEU A 702 18.58 5.04 19.63
C LEU A 702 19.71 4.82 20.65
N PHE A 703 20.94 5.22 20.34
CA PHE A 703 22.03 5.20 21.31
C PHE A 703 21.77 6.11 22.51
N ALA A 704 21.20 7.29 22.29
CA ALA A 704 20.83 8.22 23.37
C ALA A 704 19.71 7.65 24.27
N LEU A 705 18.73 6.95 23.68
CA LEU A 705 17.66 6.24 24.37
C LEU A 705 18.20 5.08 25.21
N GLU A 706 18.96 4.17 24.61
CA GLU A 706 19.56 3.02 25.31
C GLU A 706 20.45 3.46 26.47
N THR A 707 21.22 4.54 26.28
CA THR A 707 22.14 5.01 27.32
C THR A 707 21.50 5.93 28.37
N ILE A 708 20.21 6.25 28.27
CA ILE A 708 19.57 7.27 29.11
C ILE A 708 19.60 6.93 30.61
N ARG A 709 19.34 5.65 30.93
CA ARG A 709 19.35 5.10 32.29
C ARG A 709 20.70 5.27 32.98
N PHE A 710 21.77 5.23 32.20
CA PHE A 710 23.15 5.30 32.70
C PHE A 710 23.70 6.73 32.72
N LYS A 711 22.90 7.77 32.43
CA LYS A 711 23.36 9.17 32.54
C LYS A 711 23.49 9.63 34.00
N GLN A 712 22.67 9.09 34.91
CA GLN A 712 22.66 9.52 36.30
C GLN A 712 23.88 8.99 37.07
N SER A 713 24.67 9.90 37.64
CA SER A 713 25.88 9.53 38.43
C SER A 713 25.56 8.66 39.66
N SER A 714 24.35 8.77 40.22
CA SER A 714 23.86 7.90 41.30
C SER A 714 23.78 6.45 40.83
N VAL A 715 23.13 6.19 39.69
CA VAL A 715 22.97 4.85 39.10
C VAL A 715 24.34 4.24 38.80
N ILE A 716 25.24 4.99 38.16
CA ILE A 716 26.59 4.50 37.81
C ILE A 716 27.36 4.07 39.07
N LYS A 717 27.35 4.91 40.12
CA LYS A 717 28.07 4.63 41.37
C LYS A 717 27.45 3.48 42.14
N GLN A 718 26.12 3.45 42.23
CA GLN A 718 25.36 2.42 42.94
C GLN A 718 25.59 1.03 42.34
N HIS A 719 25.61 0.94 41.01
CA HIS A 719 25.74 -0.34 40.28
C HIS A 719 27.16 -0.63 39.77
N ARG A 720 28.16 0.20 40.14
CA ARG A 720 29.58 0.05 39.75
C ARG A 720 29.83 0.00 38.23
N LEU A 721 29.08 0.79 37.46
CA LEU A 721 29.11 0.79 35.98
C LEU A 721 30.08 1.81 35.35
N GLY A 722 31.17 2.17 36.05
CA GLY A 722 32.06 3.26 35.63
C GLY A 722 32.77 3.04 34.29
N GLN A 723 33.27 1.83 34.03
CA GLN A 723 33.93 1.49 32.76
C GLN A 723 32.93 1.47 31.59
N LEU A 724 31.71 0.99 31.84
CA LEU A 724 30.63 1.00 30.86
C LEU A 724 30.24 2.43 30.48
N ALA A 725 30.10 3.32 31.47
CA ALA A 725 29.84 4.74 31.24
C ALA A 725 30.96 5.44 30.46
N GLN A 726 32.22 5.03 30.64
CA GLN A 726 33.35 5.52 29.83
C GLN A 726 33.24 5.07 28.38
N SER A 727 32.88 3.80 28.13
CA SER A 727 32.63 3.28 26.77
C SER A 727 31.55 4.09 26.05
N PHE A 728 30.48 4.48 26.75
CA PHE A 728 29.43 5.34 26.19
C PHE A 728 29.94 6.72 25.81
N LYS A 729 30.81 7.31 26.63
CA LYS A 729 31.41 8.62 26.36
C LYS A 729 32.29 8.57 25.11
N ASP A 730 33.07 7.51 24.94
CA ASP A 730 33.96 7.35 23.80
C ASP A 730 33.17 7.18 22.49
N ILE A 731 32.16 6.31 22.49
CA ILE A 731 31.25 6.12 21.34
C ILE A 731 30.53 7.43 21.01
N ARG A 732 29.96 8.11 22.02
CA ARG A 732 29.25 9.39 21.83
C ARG A 732 30.16 10.47 21.25
N THR A 733 31.40 10.55 21.71
CA THR A 733 32.37 11.54 21.20
C THR A 733 32.68 11.30 19.72
N LYS A 734 32.92 10.05 19.32
CA LYS A 734 33.16 9.69 17.92
C LYS A 734 31.93 9.96 17.05
N ALA A 735 30.76 9.50 17.50
CA ALA A 735 29.49 9.71 16.81
C ALA A 735 29.18 11.20 16.60
N SER A 736 29.30 12.01 17.65
CA SER A 736 29.11 13.47 17.57
C SER A 736 30.06 14.12 16.57
N SER A 737 31.33 13.68 16.51
CA SER A 737 32.30 14.18 15.53
C SER A 737 31.89 13.83 14.10
N ALA A 738 31.60 12.55 13.84
CA ALA A 738 31.23 12.08 12.52
C ALA A 738 29.95 12.77 11.99
N LEU A 739 28.92 12.90 12.83
CA LEU A 739 27.66 13.54 12.48
C LEU A 739 27.80 15.05 12.29
N THR A 740 28.70 15.70 13.02
CA THR A 740 29.01 17.13 12.81
C THR A 740 29.65 17.35 11.45
N ASP A 741 30.57 16.47 11.02
CA ASP A 741 31.17 16.54 9.68
C ASP A 741 30.12 16.32 8.59
N VAL A 742 29.28 15.29 8.72
CA VAL A 742 28.16 15.01 7.79
C VAL A 742 27.22 16.21 7.69
N SER A 743 26.83 16.80 8.83
CA SER A 743 26.00 18.01 8.88
C SER A 743 26.65 19.19 8.14
N ALA A 744 27.95 19.41 8.33
CA ALA A 744 28.68 20.50 7.68
C ALA A 744 28.76 20.32 6.15
N VAL A 745 28.99 19.09 5.67
CA VAL A 745 28.98 18.78 4.24
C VAL A 745 27.59 18.98 3.65
N LEU A 746 26.54 18.46 4.30
CA LEU A 746 25.16 18.60 3.84
C LEU A 746 24.72 20.08 3.78
N ALA A 747 25.08 20.88 4.78
CA ALA A 747 24.82 22.32 4.79
C ALA A 747 25.54 23.05 3.64
N LYS A 748 26.78 22.66 3.33
CA LYS A 748 27.53 23.21 2.19
C LYS A 748 26.85 22.86 0.87
N MET A 749 26.35 21.64 0.72
CA MET A 749 25.58 21.22 -0.45
C MET A 749 24.28 22.04 -0.57
N GLY A 750 23.52 22.20 0.52
CA GLY A 750 22.31 23.04 0.56
C GLY A 750 22.54 24.46 0.05
N GLN A 751 23.66 25.08 0.42
CA GLN A 751 24.06 26.41 -0.08
C GLN A 751 24.29 26.46 -1.60
N GLN A 752 24.70 25.35 -2.22
CA GLN A 752 24.94 25.24 -3.67
C GLN A 752 23.65 24.92 -4.46
N LEU A 753 22.65 24.32 -3.82
CA LEU A 753 21.44 23.77 -4.46
C LEU A 753 20.34 24.80 -4.81
N GLY A 754 20.60 26.11 -4.64
CA GLY A 754 19.70 27.21 -5.03
C GLY A 754 20.40 28.34 -5.77
N THR A 755 21.50 28.02 -6.45
CA THR A 755 22.33 28.98 -7.19
C THR A 755 21.72 29.37 -8.54
N ALA A 756 22.10 30.53 -9.06
CA ALA A 756 21.69 30.97 -10.40
C ALA A 756 22.12 29.96 -11.46
N ASP A 757 23.32 29.38 -11.33
CA ASP A 757 23.85 28.38 -12.26
C ASP A 757 23.04 27.08 -12.26
N GLY A 758 22.62 26.59 -11.09
CA GLY A 758 21.76 25.41 -11.00
C GLY A 758 20.38 25.62 -11.64
N ARG A 759 19.77 26.81 -11.44
CA ARG A 759 18.52 27.18 -12.11
C ARG A 759 18.71 27.31 -13.62
N LYS A 760 19.85 27.85 -14.06
CA LYS A 760 20.18 27.96 -15.47
C LYS A 760 20.32 26.58 -16.11
N ALA A 761 21.00 25.64 -15.47
CA ALA A 761 21.14 24.27 -15.95
C ALA A 761 19.79 23.56 -16.09
N PHE A 762 18.87 23.75 -15.12
CA PHE A 762 17.51 23.21 -15.21
C PHE A 762 16.76 23.77 -16.43
N VAL A 763 16.84 25.08 -16.66
CA VAL A 763 16.18 25.72 -17.80
C VAL A 763 16.80 25.30 -19.13
N GLU A 764 18.13 25.15 -19.18
CA GLU A 764 18.86 24.63 -20.34
C GLU A 764 18.46 23.19 -20.67
N ALA A 765 18.27 22.34 -19.64
CA ALA A 765 17.81 20.96 -19.82
C ALA A 765 16.43 20.87 -20.50
N SER A 766 15.55 21.83 -20.22
CA SER A 766 14.21 21.89 -20.82
C SER A 766 14.15 22.76 -22.09
N SER A 767 15.29 23.13 -22.68
CA SER A 767 15.31 24.10 -23.79
C SER A 767 14.69 23.58 -25.08
N SER A 768 14.80 22.28 -25.38
CA SER A 768 14.26 21.69 -26.62
C SER A 768 12.74 21.65 -26.65
N ILE A 769 12.10 21.69 -25.49
CA ILE A 769 10.63 21.63 -25.35
C ILE A 769 9.97 22.98 -25.09
N GLN A 770 10.75 24.04 -24.87
CA GLN A 770 10.22 25.40 -24.69
C GLN A 770 9.63 25.94 -25.99
N THR A 771 8.51 26.66 -25.88
CA THR A 771 7.82 27.30 -27.00
C THR A 771 7.41 28.73 -26.66
N SER A 772 7.07 29.53 -27.67
CA SER A 772 6.61 30.92 -27.46
C SER A 772 5.19 31.02 -26.88
N SER A 773 4.42 29.92 -26.83
CA SER A 773 3.02 29.91 -26.40
C SER A 773 2.88 29.54 -24.91
N GLY A 774 3.49 30.35 -24.03
CA GLY A 774 3.33 30.28 -22.57
C GLY A 774 4.06 29.14 -21.85
N PHE A 775 4.55 28.11 -22.55
CA PHE A 775 5.57 27.19 -22.03
C PHE A 775 6.96 27.71 -22.40
N ASP A 776 7.25 28.91 -21.90
CA ASP A 776 8.44 29.68 -22.24
C ASP A 776 9.51 29.58 -21.15
N HIS A 777 10.62 30.28 -21.38
CA HIS A 777 11.74 30.36 -20.46
C HIS A 777 11.32 30.79 -19.05
N ASP A 778 10.42 31.76 -18.93
CA ASP A 778 10.01 32.32 -17.64
C ASP A 778 9.18 31.31 -16.85
N PHE A 779 8.31 30.55 -17.52
CA PHE A 779 7.58 29.45 -16.88
C PHE A 779 8.55 28.40 -16.31
N VAL A 780 9.46 27.90 -17.14
CA VAL A 780 10.43 26.86 -16.74
C VAL A 780 11.35 27.38 -15.63
N LEU A 781 11.78 28.65 -15.70
CA LEU A 781 12.59 29.29 -14.66
C LEU A 781 11.86 29.35 -13.32
N ASN A 782 10.55 29.60 -13.31
CA ASN A 782 9.75 29.60 -12.09
C ASN A 782 9.63 28.20 -11.49
N VAL A 783 9.44 27.16 -12.31
CA VAL A 783 9.45 25.76 -11.86
C VAL A 783 10.82 25.40 -11.28
N ALA A 784 11.90 25.71 -12.01
CA ALA A 784 13.27 25.50 -11.58
C ALA A 784 13.55 26.18 -10.23
N LYS A 785 13.10 27.43 -10.06
CA LYS A 785 13.23 28.16 -8.80
C LYS A 785 12.52 27.45 -7.65
N LYS A 786 11.25 27.06 -7.82
CA LYS A 786 10.51 26.33 -6.78
C LYS A 786 11.20 25.02 -6.40
N ALA A 787 11.57 24.20 -7.40
CA ALA A 787 12.20 22.90 -7.17
C ALA A 787 13.56 23.03 -6.44
N THR A 788 14.41 23.96 -6.90
CA THR A 788 15.72 24.21 -6.28
C THR A 788 15.62 24.83 -4.89
N ASP A 789 14.66 25.73 -4.64
CA ASP A 789 14.43 26.32 -3.33
C ASP A 789 13.90 25.27 -2.33
N ALA A 790 12.99 24.39 -2.75
CA ALA A 790 12.48 23.27 -1.95
C ALA A 790 13.60 22.27 -1.60
N ARG A 791 14.44 21.92 -2.58
CA ARG A 791 15.62 21.07 -2.37
C ARG A 791 16.61 21.68 -1.38
N LYS A 792 16.90 22.97 -1.54
CA LYS A 792 17.75 23.70 -0.59
C LYS A 792 17.16 23.68 0.83
N GLN A 793 15.85 23.90 0.97
CA GLN A 793 15.17 23.94 2.26
C GLN A 793 15.35 22.63 3.04
N VAL A 794 15.14 21.47 2.40
CA VAL A 794 15.30 20.18 3.09
C VAL A 794 16.76 19.89 3.44
N PHE A 795 17.72 20.19 2.55
CA PHE A 795 19.15 19.99 2.85
C PHE A 795 19.62 20.87 4.03
N ASP A 796 19.32 22.17 3.98
CA ASP A 796 19.68 23.10 5.06
C ASP A 796 18.95 22.74 6.37
N GLY A 797 17.69 22.32 6.27
CA GLY A 797 16.86 21.92 7.39
C GLY A 797 17.39 20.67 8.09
N ILE A 798 17.62 19.59 7.34
CA ILE A 798 18.15 18.32 7.87
C ILE A 798 19.56 18.53 8.45
N ALA A 799 20.42 19.31 7.78
CA ALA A 799 21.75 19.62 8.29
C ALA A 799 21.70 20.31 9.67
N LYS A 800 20.85 21.34 9.81
CA LYS A 800 20.64 22.04 11.09
C LYS A 800 19.97 21.15 12.13
N GLY A 801 19.03 20.30 11.71
CA GLY A 801 18.35 19.33 12.55
C GLY A 801 19.33 18.35 13.17
N LEU A 802 20.19 17.75 12.35
CA LEU A 802 21.25 16.84 12.80
C LEU A 802 22.20 17.53 13.78
N ALA A 803 22.65 18.75 13.49
CA ALA A 803 23.52 19.51 14.40
C ALA A 803 22.85 19.78 15.76
N LYS A 804 21.53 20.04 15.77
CA LYS A 804 20.75 20.22 17.00
C LYS A 804 20.60 18.92 17.78
N VAL A 805 20.35 17.80 17.11
CA VAL A 805 20.31 16.46 17.73
C VAL A 805 21.64 16.13 18.40
N VAL A 806 22.76 16.33 17.68
CA VAL A 806 24.11 16.14 18.24
C VAL A 806 24.31 17.01 19.48
N LYS A 807 23.98 18.30 19.42
CA LYS A 807 24.11 19.21 20.55
C LYS A 807 23.26 18.81 21.77
N ASN A 808 22.07 18.26 21.55
CA ASN A 808 21.15 17.90 22.62
C ASN A 808 21.57 16.61 23.36
N HIS A 809 22.29 15.72 22.67
CA HIS A 809 22.63 14.39 23.21
C HIS A 809 24.12 14.11 23.34
N SER A 810 25.00 15.07 23.03
CA SER A 810 26.47 15.02 23.18
C SER A 810 26.97 14.86 24.61
#